data_AF-A0A538NXZ4-F1
#
_entry.id   AF-A0A538NXZ4-F1
#
_cell.length_a   1.000
_cell.length_b   1.000
_cell.length_c   1.000
_cell.angle_alpha   90.00
_cell.angle_beta   90.00
_cell.angle_gamma   90.00
#
_symmetry.space_group_name_H-M   'P 1'
#
loop_
_entity.id
_entity.type
_entity.pdbx_description
1 polymer ?
#
loop_
_entity_poly.entity_id
_entity_poly.type
_entity_poly.pdbx_seq_one_letter_code
_entity_poly.pdbx_strand_id
1 'polypeptide(L)'
;MPRLEKPPRIDGDLSEWKYVAFTDGAWDILRVRQAPWYDPTMSRLTDHANEPAPEDDLQARYYIAWDDRYLYLGAEVKDNVNDVTDPHHEPKRWYFKDAVCWFVEAPRDEIPEKFTAGDHAFCFVIDVKKPPYGAWWRHGLPGKDYVEEPLPKSAVDYAIRMNPWGRSKGDFILEARVAMEPTFGTGDPKWHAPRIGDVYGLEIVHTDPDGGDYGGHLLIYGNGDDDSTWGRMILTGPIQPIERKRAEAELMEFCRMKPVRLWISCLVDSFTVGLSHADKDQGKTDGRAITAKPLTEKQKKKREEKLRKELETPYKKWLSEDVAYIITDGERQAFKGLNTDDEREQFIEQFWLRRDPTPDTEDNEFKEEHYRRMAYANERFSSGFPGWKTDRGRIYIVYGPPDSVTSQPAGGMYVRPAEEGGGTTKVFPFEQWRYRYIEGIGTDITIEFVDPTMTNEFHMTMDPSEKDALLYSPTGGLTLAEQRALVAKDQNRFWTRTDGTHLGAPVNGYSPVGLDEFSRLEQFTKLLKPPPVKFKDLEAAVTTHITFNLLPLKVQTDYIKVTNSSVLTNITLQVENRDLQFQLKDGVQKAVVSIYGRITTMSRRVANVFEDTVTLESPAERLQALLLLRRWSLYQKSLPLAPGTYRLNIVVKDVVGGNMNNYEMALNVPRYDDENLASSTVVLADVIEKVSTRSIGAGQFVLGSSKVRPRLDDTFRYDEKMGIYLQLYNFSPDEKTQKPNGTIEYEVVRTGTNEKIFNFTEEIAKLPGASAQQVTVEKLLPLEKVEPGQYTLKMKVTDRNRNQTLTPTATFRVIYN
;
A
#
# COMPACT_ATOMS: atom_id res chain seq x y z
N MET A 1 14.22 19.34 15.27
CA MET A 1 13.94 18.76 16.58
C MET A 1 13.20 19.76 17.45
N PRO A 2 11.99 19.42 17.88
CA PRO A 2 11.14 20.31 18.66
C PRO A 2 11.66 20.50 20.08
N ARG A 3 11.49 21.72 20.59
CA ARG A 3 11.74 22.06 21.99
C ARG A 3 10.55 21.61 22.85
N LEU A 4 10.80 20.96 23.98
CA LEU A 4 9.77 20.62 24.95
C LEU A 4 9.45 21.82 25.85
N GLU A 5 8.16 22.09 26.07
CA GLU A 5 7.72 23.15 26.99
C GLU A 5 7.83 22.72 28.47
N LYS A 6 7.73 21.40 28.71
CA LYS A 6 7.82 20.81 30.05
C LYS A 6 8.81 19.65 29.99
N PRO A 7 9.75 19.56 30.96
CA PRO A 7 10.66 18.43 31.04
C PRO A 7 9.87 17.15 31.39
N PRO A 8 9.98 16.06 30.62
CA PRO A 8 9.33 14.79 30.92
C PRO A 8 9.94 14.12 32.15
N ARG A 9 9.16 13.24 32.78
CA ARG A 9 9.66 12.36 33.82
C ARG A 9 10.30 11.13 33.20
N ILE A 10 11.55 10.85 33.56
CA ILE A 10 12.26 9.66 33.08
C ILE A 10 11.80 8.44 33.86
N ASP A 11 10.85 7.69 33.31
CA ASP A 11 10.29 6.48 33.93
C ASP A 11 10.08 5.30 32.96
N GLY A 12 10.43 5.47 31.69
CA GLY A 12 10.31 4.45 30.66
C GLY A 12 8.93 4.44 29.99
N ASP A 13 8.17 5.54 30.07
CA ASP A 13 6.95 5.78 29.31
C ASP A 13 7.01 7.10 28.51
N LEU A 14 7.18 6.97 27.20
CA LEU A 14 7.30 8.12 26.30
C LEU A 14 5.98 8.86 26.06
N SER A 15 4.86 8.41 26.65
CA SER A 15 3.52 8.96 26.36
C SER A 15 3.36 10.45 26.68
N GLU A 16 4.17 10.99 27.60
CA GLU A 16 4.16 12.41 27.98
C GLU A 16 4.66 13.34 26.86
N TRP A 17 5.61 12.89 26.05
CA TRP A 17 6.33 13.77 25.11
C TRP A 17 6.46 13.23 23.68
N LYS A 18 6.14 11.96 23.41
CA LYS A 18 6.27 11.37 22.06
C LYS A 18 5.47 12.05 20.95
N TYR A 19 4.36 12.72 21.29
CA TYR A 19 3.52 13.45 20.32
C TYR A 19 4.05 14.84 19.97
N VAL A 20 5.00 15.35 20.76
CA VAL A 20 5.67 16.64 20.55
C VAL A 20 7.17 16.46 20.30
N ALA A 21 7.64 15.22 20.09
CA ALA A 21 9.01 14.86 19.78
C ALA A 21 9.22 14.71 18.26
N PHE A 22 10.47 14.83 17.81
CA PHE A 22 10.83 14.41 16.46
C PHE A 22 10.86 12.89 16.38
N THR A 23 10.20 12.34 15.36
CA THR A 23 10.28 10.93 14.98
C THR A 23 9.83 10.81 13.53
N ASP A 24 10.47 9.94 12.78
CA ASP A 24 10.30 9.78 11.35
C ASP A 24 9.77 8.39 10.97
N GLY A 25 9.12 7.71 11.92
CA GLY A 25 8.51 6.40 11.72
C GLY A 25 9.32 5.25 12.29
N ALA A 26 8.92 4.03 11.97
CA ALA A 26 9.67 2.84 12.37
C ALA A 26 10.82 2.58 11.39
N TRP A 27 11.95 2.12 11.91
CA TRP A 27 13.14 1.69 11.19
C TRP A 27 13.32 0.19 11.39
N ASP A 28 13.53 -0.50 10.28
CA ASP A 28 13.88 -1.92 10.17
C ASP A 28 14.95 -2.07 9.08
N ILE A 29 15.52 -3.27 8.95
CA ILE A 29 16.59 -3.53 7.96
C ILE A 29 16.13 -3.26 6.51
N LEU A 30 14.84 -3.42 6.19
CA LEU A 30 14.32 -3.17 4.84
C LEU A 30 14.30 -1.68 4.51
N ARG A 31 13.90 -0.84 5.47
CA ARG A 31 13.95 0.61 5.34
C ARG A 31 15.38 1.12 5.28
N VAL A 32 16.28 0.59 6.12
CA VAL A 32 17.70 0.97 6.12
C VAL A 32 18.36 0.63 4.78
N ARG A 33 18.04 -0.53 4.16
CA ARG A 33 18.53 -0.93 2.82
C ARG A 33 18.20 0.05 1.68
N GLN A 34 17.17 0.87 1.84
CA GLN A 34 16.74 1.85 0.84
C GLN A 34 17.35 3.23 1.08
N ALA A 35 18.06 3.43 2.18
CA ALA A 35 18.67 4.70 2.51
C ALA A 35 19.93 4.95 1.66
N PRO A 36 20.22 6.21 1.29
CA PRO A 36 21.37 6.54 0.42
C PRO A 36 22.73 6.28 1.08
N TRP A 37 22.77 6.12 2.41
CA TRP A 37 23.96 5.80 3.20
C TRP A 37 24.07 4.31 3.55
N TYR A 38 23.25 3.43 2.98
CA TYR A 38 23.29 2.00 3.27
C TYR A 38 24.59 1.35 2.78
N ASP A 39 25.33 0.75 3.71
CA ASP A 39 26.46 -0.13 3.40
C ASP A 39 26.18 -1.54 3.96
N PRO A 40 26.09 -2.59 3.11
CA PRO A 40 25.80 -3.95 3.54
C PRO A 40 26.93 -4.60 4.36
N THR A 41 28.14 -4.03 4.35
CA THR A 41 29.27 -4.52 5.16
C THR A 41 29.20 -4.03 6.60
N MET A 42 28.59 -2.87 6.81
CA MET A 42 28.33 -2.28 8.11
C MET A 42 26.91 -2.68 8.54
N SER A 43 25.87 -2.16 7.89
CA SER A 43 24.48 -2.43 8.27
C SER A 43 24.00 -3.83 7.88
N ARG A 44 24.12 -4.76 8.83
CA ARG A 44 23.64 -6.14 8.74
C ARG A 44 22.85 -6.49 10.00
N LEU A 45 21.83 -7.32 9.85
CA LEU A 45 21.28 -8.13 10.95
C LEU A 45 21.66 -9.57 10.59
N THR A 46 22.36 -10.26 11.49
CA THR A 46 22.93 -11.58 11.19
C THR A 46 21.85 -12.64 11.31
N ASP A 47 21.41 -13.20 10.18
CA ASP A 47 20.53 -14.38 10.13
C ASP A 47 21.26 -15.59 10.70
N HIS A 48 21.07 -15.88 11.99
CA HIS A 48 21.39 -17.19 12.51
C HIS A 48 20.28 -18.15 12.07
N ALA A 49 20.65 -19.27 11.45
CA ALA A 49 19.76 -20.19 10.73
C ALA A 49 18.49 -20.75 11.45
N ASN A 50 18.22 -20.35 12.70
CA ASN A 50 17.01 -20.64 13.47
C ASN A 50 16.19 -19.39 13.85
N GLU A 51 16.56 -18.19 13.41
CA GLU A 51 15.86 -16.94 13.67
C GLU A 51 14.65 -16.74 12.73
N PRO A 52 13.64 -15.96 13.16
CA PRO A 52 12.58 -15.52 12.28
C PRO A 52 13.15 -14.71 11.11
N ALA A 53 12.36 -14.51 10.05
CA ALA A 53 12.81 -13.75 8.90
C ALA A 53 13.25 -12.31 9.32
N PRO A 54 14.20 -11.66 8.61
CA PRO A 54 14.81 -10.38 9.04
C PRO A 54 13.82 -9.23 9.31
N GLU A 55 12.58 -9.34 8.83
CA GLU A 55 11.45 -8.44 9.11
C GLU A 55 10.85 -8.56 10.54
N ASP A 56 11.12 -9.65 11.24
CA ASP A 56 10.63 -9.94 12.60
C ASP A 56 11.73 -9.84 13.67
N ASP A 57 12.93 -9.44 13.24
CA ASP A 57 14.16 -9.38 14.03
C ASP A 57 14.20 -8.09 14.87
N LEU A 58 14.66 -6.98 14.27
CA LEU A 58 14.72 -5.68 14.93
C LEU A 58 13.89 -4.61 14.21
N GLN A 59 12.93 -4.01 14.93
CA GLN A 59 12.18 -2.82 14.48
C GLN A 59 12.12 -1.76 15.58
N ALA A 60 12.65 -0.58 15.31
CA ALA A 60 12.76 0.50 16.29
C ALA A 60 12.17 1.82 15.80
N ARG A 61 11.54 2.57 16.69
CA ARG A 61 11.12 3.97 16.44
C ARG A 61 11.82 4.88 17.44
N TYR A 62 12.56 5.85 16.92
CA TYR A 62 13.33 6.79 17.73
C TYR A 62 12.57 8.11 17.90
N TYR A 63 12.68 8.68 19.08
CA TYR A 63 12.08 9.94 19.51
C TYR A 63 13.17 10.85 20.05
N ILE A 64 13.24 12.07 19.57
CA ILE A 64 14.26 13.02 20.03
C ILE A 64 13.64 14.41 20.20
N ALA A 65 13.96 15.04 21.32
CA ALA A 65 13.53 16.40 21.64
C ALA A 65 14.60 17.09 22.50
N TRP A 66 14.46 18.40 22.71
CA TRP A 66 15.44 19.15 23.51
C TRP A 66 14.78 20.20 24.40
N ASP A 67 15.49 20.64 25.43
CA ASP A 67 15.19 21.86 26.19
C ASP A 67 16.47 22.67 26.43
N ASP A 68 16.39 23.74 27.23
CA ASP A 68 17.54 24.64 27.46
C ASP A 68 18.73 23.97 28.16
N ARG A 69 18.57 22.76 28.71
CA ARG A 69 19.59 22.05 29.50
C ARG A 69 19.86 20.62 29.03
N TYR A 70 18.87 19.94 28.47
CA TYR A 70 18.88 18.50 28.21
C TYR A 70 18.51 18.17 26.76
N LEU A 71 19.18 17.13 26.25
CA LEU A 71 18.77 16.37 25.08
C LEU A 71 17.96 15.16 25.55
N TYR A 72 16.75 14.97 25.03
CA TYR A 72 15.86 13.85 25.34
C TYR A 72 15.92 12.83 24.21
N LEU A 73 16.20 11.57 24.57
CA LEU A 73 16.38 10.44 23.67
C LEU A 73 15.40 9.34 24.07
N GLY A 74 14.60 8.87 23.12
CA GLY A 74 13.62 7.82 23.34
C GLY A 74 13.65 6.79 22.22
N ALA A 75 13.38 5.53 22.54
CA ALA A 75 13.22 4.46 21.55
C ALA A 75 12.09 3.50 21.96
N GLU A 76 11.17 3.23 21.05
CA GLU A 76 10.22 2.11 21.13
C GLU A 76 10.75 0.99 20.23
N VAL A 77 11.22 -0.12 20.81
CA VAL A 77 11.91 -1.19 20.09
C VAL A 77 11.15 -2.50 20.22
N LYS A 78 10.94 -3.14 19.08
CA LYS A 78 10.46 -4.51 18.97
C LYS A 78 11.64 -5.38 18.61
N ASP A 79 11.83 -6.41 19.40
CA ASP A 79 13.04 -7.22 19.38
C ASP A 79 12.72 -8.68 19.73
N ASN A 80 13.37 -9.62 19.05
CA ASN A 80 13.19 -11.06 19.21
C ASN A 80 13.82 -11.54 20.54
N VAL A 81 15.01 -11.06 20.87
CA VAL A 81 15.85 -11.45 22.01
C VAL A 81 16.30 -10.19 22.76
N ASN A 82 16.83 -10.33 23.97
CA ASN A 82 17.57 -9.23 24.60
C ASN A 82 18.91 -9.76 25.13
N ASP A 83 20.00 -9.39 24.46
CA ASP A 83 21.36 -9.81 24.68
C ASP A 83 22.21 -8.76 25.41
N VAL A 84 22.31 -8.91 26.73
CA VAL A 84 23.17 -8.07 27.58
C VAL A 84 24.45 -8.75 28.06
N THR A 85 24.66 -10.01 27.69
CA THR A 85 25.77 -10.85 28.16
C THR A 85 26.83 -11.04 27.08
N ASP A 86 28.06 -10.60 27.35
CA ASP A 86 29.23 -10.78 26.49
C ASP A 86 30.19 -11.81 27.14
N PRO A 87 30.55 -12.93 26.46
CA PRO A 87 31.51 -13.92 26.94
C PRO A 87 32.90 -13.35 27.26
N HIS A 88 33.27 -12.24 26.60
CA HIS A 88 34.55 -11.55 26.74
C HIS A 88 34.34 -10.08 27.19
N HIS A 89 33.44 -9.88 28.16
CA HIS A 89 33.04 -8.56 28.62
C HIS A 89 34.23 -7.65 28.99
N GLU A 90 34.31 -6.52 28.30
CA GLU A 90 35.09 -5.36 28.70
C GLU A 90 34.17 -4.13 28.77
N PRO A 91 34.41 -3.15 29.66
CA PRO A 91 33.53 -1.99 29.83
C PRO A 91 33.25 -1.19 28.54
N LYS A 92 34.20 -1.17 27.59
CA LYS A 92 34.12 -0.49 26.29
C LYS A 92 33.38 -1.28 25.19
N ARG A 93 33.08 -2.57 25.42
CA ARG A 93 32.44 -3.47 24.45
C ARG A 93 30.92 -3.39 24.55
N TRP A 94 30.36 -2.19 24.41
CA TRP A 94 28.91 -1.99 24.41
C TRP A 94 28.26 -2.50 23.10
N TYR A 95 29.00 -2.49 22.00
CA TYR A 95 28.54 -2.88 20.66
C TYR A 95 28.39 -4.39 20.42
N PHE A 96 28.70 -5.21 21.43
CA PHE A 96 28.44 -6.67 21.46
C PHE A 96 27.21 -7.01 22.32
N LYS A 97 26.36 -6.02 22.59
CA LYS A 97 25.15 -6.14 23.38
C LYS A 97 24.05 -5.35 22.70
N ASP A 98 22.82 -5.58 23.11
CA ASP A 98 21.73 -4.71 22.69
C ASP A 98 21.94 -3.34 23.27
N ALA A 99 22.13 -2.38 22.37
CA ALA A 99 22.40 -1.01 22.73
C ALA A 99 21.89 -0.06 21.65
N VAL A 100 21.47 1.12 22.11
CA VAL A 100 21.13 2.22 21.22
C VAL A 100 22.09 3.36 21.45
N CYS A 101 22.73 3.82 20.38
CA CYS A 101 23.71 4.90 20.39
C CYS A 101 23.26 6.05 19.49
N TRP A 102 23.36 7.27 20.03
CA TRP A 102 23.15 8.51 19.29
C TRP A 102 24.47 9.22 19.11
N PHE A 103 24.92 9.31 17.86
CA PHE A 103 26.06 10.09 17.41
C PHE A 103 25.56 11.49 17.05
N VAL A 104 26.15 12.51 17.66
CA VAL A 104 25.71 13.90 17.58
C VAL A 104 26.93 14.79 17.46
N GLU A 105 26.94 15.60 16.41
CA GLU A 105 27.94 16.63 16.16
C GLU A 105 27.34 17.98 16.58
N ALA A 106 27.94 18.65 17.57
CA ALA A 106 27.39 19.89 18.12
C ALA A 106 28.51 20.87 18.56
N PRO A 107 28.71 22.01 17.86
CA PRO A 107 27.98 22.48 16.68
C PRO A 107 28.41 21.76 15.41
N ARG A 108 27.50 21.60 14.45
CA ARG A 108 27.85 21.03 13.14
C ARG A 108 28.76 21.96 12.36
N ASP A 109 29.82 21.42 11.80
CA ASP A 109 30.65 22.10 10.81
C ASP A 109 30.54 21.47 9.41
N GLU A 110 31.31 21.99 8.45
CA GLU A 110 31.27 21.59 7.04
C GLU A 110 32.56 20.87 6.62
N ILE A 111 33.43 20.54 7.58
CA ILE A 111 34.70 19.88 7.33
C ILE A 111 34.45 18.37 7.46
N PRO A 112 34.65 17.58 6.39
CA PRO A 112 34.55 16.13 6.50
C PRO A 112 35.69 15.59 7.38
N GLU A 113 35.36 15.07 8.55
CA GLU A 113 36.33 14.52 9.49
C GLU A 113 35.92 13.10 9.93
N LYS A 114 36.88 12.38 10.53
CA LYS A 114 36.62 11.06 11.11
C LYS A 114 36.58 11.20 12.61
N PHE A 115 35.39 11.21 13.19
CA PHE A 115 35.08 11.35 14.61
C PHE A 115 36.11 12.22 15.38
N THR A 116 35.91 13.53 15.45
CA THR A 116 36.88 14.48 16.02
C THR A 116 36.22 15.44 17.05
N ALA A 117 36.87 16.56 17.35
CA ALA A 117 36.41 17.50 18.36
C ALA A 117 35.09 18.15 17.95
N GLY A 118 34.03 17.95 18.73
CA GLY A 118 32.66 18.35 18.38
C GLY A 118 31.72 17.16 18.18
N ASP A 119 32.29 15.95 17.99
CA ASP A 119 31.55 14.70 17.89
C ASP A 119 31.37 14.03 19.24
N HIS A 120 30.15 13.55 19.45
CA HIS A 120 29.74 12.87 20.67
C HIS A 120 28.89 11.65 20.33
N ALA A 121 29.15 10.52 20.95
CA ALA A 121 28.26 9.35 20.91
C ALA A 121 27.76 9.02 22.31
N PHE A 122 26.44 8.97 22.47
CA PHE A 122 25.76 8.57 23.69
C PHE A 122 25.16 7.19 23.53
N CYS A 123 25.75 6.21 24.20
CA CYS A 123 25.40 4.80 24.06
C CYS A 123 24.74 4.25 25.32
N PHE A 124 23.60 3.58 25.15
CA PHE A 124 22.82 2.99 26.23
C PHE A 124 22.66 1.49 26.01
N VAL A 125 23.24 0.68 26.89
CA VAL A 125 23.07 -0.79 26.89
C VAL A 125 21.73 -1.12 27.54
N ILE A 126 20.96 -2.03 26.94
CA ILE A 126 19.59 -2.39 27.33
C ILE A 126 19.57 -3.36 28.53
N ASP A 127 20.32 -3.01 29.58
CA ASP A 127 20.37 -3.73 30.86
C ASP A 127 19.60 -2.98 31.96
N VAL A 128 18.48 -3.57 32.38
CA VAL A 128 17.61 -3.05 33.45
C VAL A 128 18.34 -2.89 34.79
N LYS A 129 19.44 -3.64 35.02
CA LYS A 129 20.25 -3.55 36.25
C LYS A 129 21.07 -2.27 36.33
N LYS A 130 21.18 -1.50 35.22
CA LYS A 130 21.96 -0.26 35.12
C LYS A 130 23.39 -0.41 35.68
N PRO A 131 24.18 -1.34 35.12
CA PRO A 131 25.57 -1.51 35.55
C PRO A 131 26.39 -0.22 35.30
N PRO A 132 27.56 -0.05 35.93
CA PRO A 132 28.42 1.12 35.71
C PRO A 132 28.81 1.38 34.25
N TYR A 133 28.74 0.36 33.39
CA TYR A 133 28.98 0.43 31.94
C TYR A 133 27.69 0.56 31.11
N GLY A 134 26.53 0.77 31.73
CA GLY A 134 25.23 0.79 31.05
C GLY A 134 24.97 2.05 30.22
N ALA A 135 25.69 3.14 30.49
CA ALA A 135 25.61 4.40 29.76
C ALA A 135 27.02 4.92 29.47
N TRP A 136 27.34 5.07 28.20
CA TRP A 136 28.68 5.35 27.70
C TRP A 136 28.72 6.62 26.85
N TRP A 137 29.86 7.30 26.91
CA TRP A 137 30.13 8.53 26.20
C TRP A 137 31.43 8.40 25.43
N ARG A 138 31.34 8.47 24.11
CA ARG A 138 32.49 8.68 23.23
C ARG A 138 32.50 10.15 22.84
N HIS A 139 33.63 10.83 22.97
CA HIS A 139 33.78 12.22 22.51
C HIS A 139 35.17 12.46 21.95
N GLY A 140 35.24 13.28 20.91
CA GLY A 140 36.52 13.70 20.35
C GLY A 140 37.15 14.83 21.16
N LEU A 141 38.48 14.82 21.24
CA LEU A 141 39.26 15.86 21.90
C LEU A 141 40.28 16.44 20.91
N PRO A 142 40.61 17.74 20.99
CA PRO A 142 41.66 18.33 20.16
C PRO A 142 43.00 17.59 20.33
N GLY A 143 43.44 16.88 19.28
CA GLY A 143 44.74 16.18 19.24
C GLY A 143 44.74 14.72 19.74
N LYS A 144 43.58 14.11 19.97
CA LYS A 144 43.41 12.65 20.15
C LYS A 144 42.29 12.17 19.21
N ASP A 145 42.36 10.93 18.73
CA ASP A 145 41.33 10.37 17.85
C ASP A 145 39.96 10.36 18.54
N TYR A 146 39.82 9.74 19.73
CA TYR A 146 38.63 9.86 20.57
C TYR A 146 38.90 9.40 22.01
N VAL A 147 38.06 9.84 22.96
CA VAL A 147 38.00 9.34 24.34
C VAL A 147 36.68 8.66 24.57
N GLU A 148 36.73 7.61 25.38
CA GLU A 148 35.67 6.65 25.53
C GLU A 148 35.54 6.37 27.05
N GLU A 149 34.49 6.89 27.68
CA GLU A 149 34.31 6.85 29.14
C GLU A 149 32.82 6.75 29.57
N PRO A 150 32.51 6.27 30.79
CA PRO A 150 31.12 6.22 31.26
C PRO A 150 30.54 7.62 31.45
N LEU A 151 29.25 7.79 31.10
CA LEU A 151 28.57 9.08 31.25
C LEU A 151 28.57 9.53 32.73
N PRO A 152 28.88 10.82 33.02
CA PRO A 152 28.81 11.33 34.38
C PRO A 152 27.39 11.15 34.96
N LYS A 153 27.27 10.57 36.15
CA LYS A 153 25.96 10.31 36.82
C LYS A 153 25.13 11.57 37.06
N SER A 154 25.77 12.75 37.10
CA SER A 154 25.09 14.04 37.20
C SER A 154 24.56 14.56 35.86
N ALA A 155 25.04 14.01 34.74
CA ALA A 155 24.74 14.45 33.38
C ALA A 155 23.76 13.52 32.64
N VAL A 156 23.47 12.32 33.15
CA VAL A 156 22.57 11.37 32.49
C VAL A 156 21.53 10.78 33.46
N ASP A 157 20.31 10.63 32.97
CA ASP A 157 19.25 9.88 33.63
C ASP A 157 18.47 9.10 32.58
N TYR A 158 18.28 7.80 32.78
CA TYR A 158 17.64 6.93 31.80
C TYR A 158 16.83 5.83 32.48
N ALA A 159 15.77 5.36 31.82
CA ALA A 159 14.91 4.28 32.25
C ALA A 159 14.67 3.31 31.08
N ILE A 160 14.63 2.01 31.40
CA ILE A 160 14.37 0.94 30.45
C ILE A 160 13.16 0.17 30.94
N ARG A 161 12.13 0.05 30.10
CA ARG A 161 10.93 -0.73 30.37
C ARG A 161 10.87 -1.92 29.42
N MET A 162 11.14 -3.11 29.97
CA MET A 162 11.07 -4.36 29.23
C MET A 162 9.63 -4.83 29.02
N ASN A 163 9.40 -5.50 27.89
CA ASN A 163 8.15 -6.09 27.42
C ASN A 163 6.91 -5.19 27.65
N PRO A 164 6.89 -3.97 27.09
CA PRO A 164 5.80 -3.03 27.33
C PRO A 164 4.49 -3.43 26.63
N TRP A 165 4.56 -4.25 25.57
CA TRP A 165 3.39 -4.69 24.78
C TRP A 165 2.95 -6.14 25.02
N GLY A 166 3.71 -6.94 25.78
CA GLY A 166 3.37 -8.34 26.05
C GLY A 166 3.65 -9.31 24.91
N ARG A 167 4.39 -8.91 23.86
CA ARG A 167 4.66 -9.71 22.65
C ARG A 167 5.94 -10.54 22.81
N SER A 168 7.09 -9.89 23.01
CA SER A 168 8.40 -10.56 23.14
C SER A 168 9.06 -10.25 24.49
N LYS A 169 10.03 -11.07 24.90
CA LYS A 169 10.92 -10.75 26.02
C LYS A 169 12.01 -9.76 25.64
N GLY A 170 12.29 -9.63 24.33
CA GLY A 170 13.24 -8.66 23.76
C GLY A 170 12.70 -7.24 23.78
N ASP A 171 11.43 -7.03 23.38
CA ASP A 171 10.79 -5.72 23.30
C ASP A 171 11.11 -4.78 24.48
N PHE A 172 11.50 -3.54 24.19
CA PHE A 172 11.81 -2.55 25.21
C PHE A 172 11.44 -1.12 24.82
N ILE A 173 11.25 -0.28 25.84
CA ILE A 173 11.23 1.17 25.70
C ILE A 173 12.43 1.74 26.46
N LEU A 174 13.25 2.52 25.75
CA LEU A 174 14.32 3.32 26.33
C LEU A 174 13.86 4.77 26.39
N GLU A 175 14.05 5.40 27.55
CA GLU A 175 13.85 6.83 27.75
C GLU A 175 15.06 7.38 28.49
N ALA A 176 15.73 8.37 27.92
CA ALA A 176 16.94 8.96 28.46
C ALA A 176 16.94 10.48 28.29
N ARG A 177 17.64 11.16 29.20
CA ARG A 177 18.04 12.56 29.05
C ARG A 177 19.52 12.73 29.33
N VAL A 178 20.15 13.59 28.55
CA VAL A 178 21.57 13.93 28.66
C VAL A 178 21.71 15.45 28.81
N ALA A 179 22.41 15.90 29.85
CA ALA A 179 22.68 17.30 30.10
C ALA A 179 23.71 17.83 29.08
N MET A 180 23.37 18.89 28.37
CA MET A 180 24.17 19.36 27.23
C MET A 180 25.46 20.10 27.65
N GLU A 181 25.39 20.95 28.67
CA GLU A 181 26.53 21.74 29.16
C GLU A 181 27.71 20.88 29.67
N PRO A 182 27.52 19.88 30.57
CA PRO A 182 28.62 19.05 31.05
C PRO A 182 29.10 17.99 30.04
N THR A 183 28.44 17.86 28.88
CA THR A 183 28.83 16.93 27.82
C THR A 183 29.37 17.69 26.61
N PHE A 184 28.49 18.21 25.76
CA PHE A 184 28.85 18.99 24.56
C PHE A 184 29.77 20.17 24.87
N GLY A 185 29.54 20.88 25.98
CA GLY A 185 30.36 22.03 26.39
C GLY A 185 31.82 21.70 26.75
N THR A 186 32.18 20.42 26.85
CA THR A 186 33.57 20.00 27.09
C THR A 186 34.28 19.48 25.84
N GLY A 187 33.55 19.17 24.76
CA GLY A 187 34.09 18.59 23.53
C GLY A 187 34.62 19.64 22.54
N ASP A 188 33.94 20.78 22.40
CA ASP A 188 34.38 21.88 21.53
C ASP A 188 34.28 23.24 22.25
N PRO A 189 35.36 24.07 22.28
CA PRO A 189 35.29 25.44 22.79
C PRO A 189 34.32 26.37 22.03
N LYS A 190 33.87 26.02 20.83
CA LYS A 190 32.85 26.76 20.06
C LYS A 190 31.42 26.47 20.52
N TRP A 191 31.21 25.42 21.31
CA TRP A 191 29.88 25.05 21.78
C TRP A 191 29.27 26.15 22.65
N HIS A 192 27.97 26.37 22.49
CA HIS A 192 27.18 27.28 23.30
C HIS A 192 25.84 26.63 23.68
N ALA A 193 25.17 27.18 24.70
CA ALA A 193 23.84 26.73 25.10
C ALA A 193 22.88 26.71 23.88
N PRO A 194 22.03 25.66 23.74
CA PRO A 194 21.26 25.43 22.53
C PRO A 194 20.25 26.56 22.26
N ARG A 195 20.14 26.97 21.01
CA ARG A 195 19.24 28.01 20.52
C ARG A 195 18.38 27.48 19.38
N ILE A 196 17.19 28.05 19.24
CA ILE A 196 16.31 27.77 18.10
C ILE A 196 17.04 28.22 16.82
N GLY A 197 17.20 27.30 15.88
CA GLY A 197 17.89 27.51 14.61
C GLY A 197 19.28 26.87 14.55
N ASP A 198 19.85 26.42 15.68
CA ASP A 198 21.13 25.72 15.67
C ASP A 198 21.03 24.42 14.88
N VAL A 199 22.12 24.04 14.22
CA VAL A 199 22.21 22.84 13.38
C VAL A 199 23.26 21.92 13.96
N TYR A 200 22.86 20.69 14.25
CA TYR A 200 23.71 19.59 14.72
C TYR A 200 23.75 18.47 13.66
N GLY A 201 24.75 17.59 13.73
CA GLY A 201 24.76 16.31 13.03
C GLY A 201 24.08 15.23 13.86
N LEU A 202 23.49 14.23 13.20
CA LEU A 202 22.86 13.08 13.85
C LEU A 202 23.09 11.80 13.06
N GLU A 203 23.58 10.78 13.75
CA GLU A 203 23.51 9.38 13.37
C GLU A 203 22.98 8.56 14.56
N ILE A 204 22.25 7.48 14.28
CA ILE A 204 21.78 6.53 15.27
C ILE A 204 22.31 5.15 14.90
N VAL A 205 22.97 4.49 15.84
CA VAL A 205 23.44 3.12 15.70
C VAL A 205 22.68 2.25 16.71
N HIS A 206 21.98 1.26 16.21
CA HIS A 206 21.31 0.26 17.04
C HIS A 206 22.03 -1.06 16.87
N THR A 207 22.58 -1.61 17.94
CA THR A 207 23.29 -2.89 17.94
C THR A 207 22.37 -4.00 18.42
N ASP A 208 22.40 -5.10 17.69
CA ASP A 208 21.60 -6.31 17.91
C ASP A 208 22.46 -7.52 17.46
N PRO A 209 23.25 -8.09 18.36
CA PRO A 209 24.26 -9.09 18.02
C PRO A 209 23.73 -10.52 18.01
N ASP A 210 22.52 -10.79 18.52
CA ASP A 210 21.87 -12.12 18.59
C ASP A 210 22.84 -13.28 18.99
N GLY A 211 23.69 -13.01 19.99
CA GLY A 211 24.67 -13.98 20.52
C GLY A 211 25.88 -14.32 19.61
N GLY A 212 26.09 -13.61 18.50
CA GLY A 212 27.20 -13.80 17.56
C GLY A 212 28.49 -12.99 17.86
N ASP A 213 29.62 -13.42 17.28
CA ASP A 213 30.90 -12.70 17.32
C ASP A 213 30.83 -11.46 16.38
N TYR A 214 30.32 -10.34 16.90
CA TYR A 214 30.17 -9.03 16.22
C TYR A 214 29.26 -9.13 14.99
N GLY A 215 27.95 -9.03 15.20
CA GLY A 215 26.93 -9.40 14.20
C GLY A 215 26.16 -8.23 13.64
N GLY A 216 25.11 -7.79 14.34
CA GLY A 216 24.13 -6.88 13.79
C GLY A 216 24.24 -5.43 14.25
N HIS A 217 24.12 -4.51 13.30
CA HIS A 217 23.86 -3.11 13.61
C HIS A 217 23.04 -2.42 12.51
N LEU A 218 22.14 -1.53 12.92
CA LEU A 218 21.41 -0.62 12.03
C LEU A 218 22.01 0.79 12.17
N LEU A 219 22.57 1.31 11.08
CA LEU A 219 22.98 2.71 10.97
C LEU A 219 21.85 3.53 10.34
N ILE A 220 21.47 4.62 11.01
CA ILE A 220 20.37 5.48 10.61
C ILE A 220 20.88 6.92 10.59
N TYR A 221 20.62 7.63 9.49
CA TYR A 221 21.09 9.00 9.24
C TYR A 221 22.60 9.17 9.10
N GLY A 222 23.39 8.12 8.89
CA GLY A 222 24.84 8.25 8.73
C GLY A 222 25.50 6.96 8.25
N ASN A 223 26.79 7.06 7.93
CA ASN A 223 27.64 5.94 7.55
C ASN A 223 28.86 5.83 8.48
N GLY A 224 28.60 5.61 9.77
CA GLY A 224 29.59 5.37 10.81
C GLY A 224 30.37 6.62 11.18
N ASP A 225 31.66 6.45 11.49
CA ASP A 225 32.53 7.50 12.02
C ASP A 225 32.82 8.68 11.02
N ASP A 226 32.20 8.70 9.82
CA ASP A 226 32.29 9.81 8.85
C ASP A 226 31.14 10.82 9.07
N ASP A 227 31.43 11.90 9.80
CA ASP A 227 30.47 12.95 10.21
C ASP A 227 29.82 13.69 9.03
N SER A 228 30.50 13.73 7.87
CA SER A 228 30.01 14.38 6.66
C SER A 228 28.73 13.71 6.13
N THR A 229 28.55 12.44 6.46
CA THR A 229 27.38 11.63 6.10
C THR A 229 26.23 11.79 7.08
N TRP A 230 26.46 12.36 8.26
CA TRP A 230 25.45 12.45 9.31
C TRP A 230 24.30 13.37 8.91
N GLY A 231 23.08 13.03 9.33
CA GLY A 231 21.86 13.77 9.02
C GLY A 231 21.86 15.15 9.66
N ARG A 232 21.27 16.14 8.98
CA ARG A 232 21.17 17.50 9.51
C ARG A 232 20.01 17.64 10.50
N MET A 233 20.34 18.00 11.73
CA MET A 233 19.42 18.14 12.85
C MET A 233 19.25 19.61 13.23
N ILE A 234 18.15 20.24 12.81
CA ILE A 234 17.87 21.66 13.12
C ILE A 234 17.04 21.76 14.41
N LEU A 235 17.50 22.51 15.41
CA LEU A 235 16.74 22.79 16.63
C LEU A 235 15.61 23.78 16.35
N THR A 236 14.37 23.37 16.62
CA THR A 236 13.17 24.19 16.37
C THR A 236 12.47 24.53 17.68
N GLY A 237 11.58 25.53 17.65
CA GLY A 237 10.69 25.83 18.78
C GLY A 237 9.68 24.69 19.07
N PRO A 238 8.84 24.86 20.10
CA PRO A 238 7.78 23.90 20.41
C PRO A 238 6.81 23.71 19.25
N ILE A 239 6.40 22.47 19.02
CA ILE A 239 5.40 22.11 18.02
C ILE A 239 4.10 21.73 18.71
N GLN A 240 2.98 21.90 18.01
CA GLN A 240 1.70 21.39 18.47
C GLN A 240 1.72 19.85 18.51
N PRO A 241 1.03 19.20 19.47
CA PRO A 241 0.92 17.76 19.52
C PRO A 241 0.43 17.22 18.17
N ILE A 242 1.22 16.35 17.57
CA ILE A 242 0.83 15.66 16.35
C ILE A 242 -0.16 14.57 16.77
N GLU A 243 -1.47 14.85 16.65
CA GLU A 243 -2.52 13.84 16.82
C GLU A 243 -2.37 12.78 15.73
N ARG A 244 -1.72 11.67 16.10
CA ARG A 244 -1.66 10.48 15.26
C ARG A 244 -2.91 9.68 15.58
N LYS A 245 -3.96 9.80 14.75
CA LYS A 245 -5.21 9.05 14.90
C LYS A 245 -4.89 7.58 15.22
N ARG A 246 -5.16 7.15 16.46
CA ARG A 246 -5.42 5.74 16.76
C ARG A 246 -6.76 5.42 16.12
N ALA A 247 -6.83 4.38 15.30
CA ALA A 247 -8.06 3.90 14.66
C ALA A 247 -9.11 3.33 15.65
N GLU A 248 -9.09 3.72 16.94
CA GLU A 248 -9.95 3.15 17.99
C GLU A 248 -10.96 4.17 18.59
N ALA A 249 -10.91 5.45 18.22
CA ALA A 249 -11.74 6.48 18.89
C ALA A 249 -13.08 6.80 18.20
N GLU A 250 -13.33 6.42 16.94
CA GLU A 250 -14.59 6.73 16.24
C GLU A 250 -15.76 5.77 16.56
N LEU A 251 -15.55 4.71 17.35
CA LEU A 251 -16.60 3.74 17.72
C LEU A 251 -17.40 4.09 18.99
N MET A 252 -16.97 5.07 19.79
CA MET A 252 -17.62 5.38 21.09
C MET A 252 -18.65 6.51 21.04
N GLU A 253 -18.71 7.31 19.97
CA GLU A 253 -19.65 8.44 19.88
C GLU A 253 -21.02 8.07 19.29
N PHE A 254 -21.12 6.92 18.61
CA PHE A 254 -22.39 6.45 18.01
C PHE A 254 -23.35 5.74 18.99
N CYS A 255 -22.92 5.44 20.23
CA CYS A 255 -23.73 4.66 21.19
C CYS A 255 -24.53 5.48 22.22
N ARG A 256 -24.63 6.81 22.08
CA ARG A 256 -25.42 7.67 22.98
C ARG A 256 -26.59 8.37 22.28
N MET A 257 -27.58 7.61 21.80
CA MET A 257 -28.95 8.14 21.66
C MET A 257 -29.98 7.16 22.23
N LYS A 258 -30.89 7.74 23.03
CA LYS A 258 -31.86 7.10 23.92
C LYS A 258 -32.94 6.31 23.16
N PRO A 259 -33.43 5.15 23.66
CA PRO A 259 -34.54 4.44 23.04
C PRO A 259 -35.89 5.00 23.53
N VAL A 260 -36.77 5.33 22.58
CA VAL A 260 -38.20 5.54 22.84
C VAL A 260 -38.90 4.18 22.85
N ARG A 261 -39.63 3.92 23.93
CA ARG A 261 -40.43 2.72 24.21
C ARG A 261 -41.52 2.50 23.14
N LEU A 262 -41.71 1.26 22.72
CA LEU A 262 -43.05 0.71 22.53
C LEU A 262 -43.08 -0.79 22.89
N TRP A 263 -44.10 -1.14 23.67
CA TRP A 263 -44.38 -2.43 24.30
C TRP A 263 -44.84 -3.51 23.31
N ILE A 264 -44.63 -4.78 23.65
CA ILE A 264 -45.68 -5.80 23.90
C ILE A 264 -45.03 -7.05 24.53
N SER A 265 -45.79 -7.65 25.46
CA SER A 265 -45.39 -8.60 26.51
C SER A 265 -45.54 -10.08 26.15
N CYS A 266 -45.24 -10.91 27.17
CA CYS A 266 -45.70 -12.30 27.43
C CYS A 266 -44.76 -13.41 26.91
N LEU A 267 -44.46 -14.50 27.62
CA LEU A 267 -44.83 -15.12 28.92
C LEU A 267 -43.68 -16.13 29.23
N VAL A 268 -43.05 -16.12 30.42
CA VAL A 268 -43.32 -16.94 31.63
C VAL A 268 -42.90 -18.42 31.52
N ASP A 269 -41.85 -18.79 32.27
CA ASP A 269 -41.83 -19.75 33.41
C ASP A 269 -40.39 -20.18 33.74
N SER A 270 -39.83 -19.79 34.90
CA SER A 270 -39.96 -20.40 36.24
C SER A 270 -39.03 -21.61 36.44
N PHE A 271 -38.02 -21.48 37.32
CA PHE A 271 -37.87 -22.36 38.49
C PHE A 271 -36.81 -21.81 39.47
N THR A 272 -37.07 -22.08 40.75
CA THR A 272 -36.73 -21.34 41.97
C THR A 272 -35.67 -22.02 42.84
N VAL A 273 -35.37 -21.35 43.98
CA VAL A 273 -34.74 -21.80 45.26
C VAL A 273 -33.28 -21.34 45.42
N GLY A 274 -32.86 -20.60 46.45
CA GLY A 274 -33.52 -20.02 47.62
C GLY A 274 -32.54 -19.89 48.81
N LEU A 275 -32.43 -18.67 49.39
CA LEU A 275 -32.26 -18.30 50.83
C LEU A 275 -31.08 -18.91 51.64
N SER A 276 -30.38 -18.25 52.59
CA SER A 276 -30.59 -17.05 53.41
C SER A 276 -29.41 -16.87 54.41
N HIS A 277 -29.05 -15.64 54.80
CA HIS A 277 -29.07 -15.08 56.19
C HIS A 277 -28.17 -13.82 56.39
N ALA A 278 -28.74 -12.85 57.12
CA ALA A 278 -28.23 -11.55 57.57
C ALA A 278 -27.18 -11.68 58.71
N ASP A 279 -26.38 -10.67 59.11
CA ASP A 279 -26.76 -9.35 59.68
C ASP A 279 -25.55 -8.36 59.82
N LYS A 280 -25.87 -7.09 60.14
CA LYS A 280 -25.12 -5.82 60.42
C LYS A 280 -23.65 -5.88 60.96
N ASP A 281 -22.75 -4.89 60.82
CA ASP A 281 -22.87 -3.43 61.05
C ASP A 281 -21.65 -2.60 60.49
N GLN A 282 -21.90 -1.31 60.21
CA GLN A 282 -21.04 -0.09 60.12
C GLN A 282 -19.61 -0.04 59.51
N GLY A 283 -19.50 0.75 58.43
CA GLY A 283 -18.65 1.96 58.34
C GLY A 283 -17.14 1.83 58.08
N LYS A 284 -16.73 1.85 56.81
CA LYS A 284 -15.53 2.58 56.32
C LYS A 284 -15.47 2.58 54.78
N THR A 285 -15.12 3.73 54.24
CA THR A 285 -14.84 4.02 52.83
C THR A 285 -13.68 3.18 52.29
N ASP A 286 -13.91 2.43 51.21
CA ASP A 286 -12.84 2.11 50.25
C ASP A 286 -13.43 1.69 48.89
N GLY A 287 -12.98 2.38 47.84
CA GLY A 287 -13.37 2.11 46.45
C GLY A 287 -12.62 0.89 45.92
N ARG A 288 -13.32 -0.24 45.77
CA ARG A 288 -12.81 -1.41 45.05
C ARG A 288 -13.23 -1.37 43.59
N ALA A 289 -12.23 -1.31 42.73
CA ALA A 289 -12.31 -1.58 41.31
C ALA A 289 -13.07 -2.88 41.04
N ILE A 290 -13.96 -2.84 40.04
CA ILE A 290 -14.58 -4.02 39.45
C ILE A 290 -13.49 -4.71 38.61
N THR A 291 -12.56 -5.39 39.27
CA THR A 291 -11.62 -6.29 38.61
C THR A 291 -12.41 -7.44 38.00
N ALA A 292 -12.61 -7.43 36.69
CA ALA A 292 -12.95 -8.64 35.94
C ALA A 292 -11.83 -9.64 36.22
N LYS A 293 -12.14 -10.69 37.00
CA LYS A 293 -11.17 -11.72 37.34
C LYS A 293 -10.56 -12.29 36.04
N PRO A 294 -9.24 -12.48 35.97
CA PRO A 294 -8.60 -13.05 34.79
C PRO A 294 -9.20 -14.43 34.49
N LEU A 295 -9.52 -14.65 33.20
CA LEU A 295 -9.99 -15.93 32.69
C LEU A 295 -9.03 -17.04 33.16
N THR A 296 -9.56 -18.05 33.83
CA THR A 296 -8.79 -19.17 34.37
C THR A 296 -8.05 -19.89 33.23
N GLU A 297 -6.94 -20.59 33.48
CA GLU A 297 -6.21 -21.34 32.44
C GLU A 297 -7.12 -22.26 31.61
N LYS A 298 -8.13 -22.86 32.24
CA LYS A 298 -9.13 -23.70 31.56
C LYS A 298 -10.07 -22.90 30.63
N GLN A 299 -10.34 -21.63 30.96
CA GLN A 299 -11.11 -20.70 30.13
C GLN A 299 -10.25 -20.06 29.04
N LYS A 300 -8.97 -19.78 29.30
CA LYS A 300 -7.98 -19.38 28.28
C LYS A 300 -7.78 -20.46 27.24
N LYS A 301 -7.57 -21.71 27.68
CA LYS A 301 -7.44 -22.87 26.79
C LYS A 301 -8.72 -23.15 26.00
N LYS A 302 -9.90 -22.98 26.61
CA LYS A 302 -11.20 -23.02 25.90
C LYS A 302 -11.35 -21.87 24.91
N ARG A 303 -10.83 -20.68 25.22
CA ARG A 303 -10.91 -19.48 24.37
C ARG A 303 -9.91 -19.56 23.23
N GLU A 304 -8.72 -20.13 23.44
CA GLU A 304 -7.74 -20.49 22.41
C GLU A 304 -8.24 -21.64 21.55
N GLU A 305 -8.85 -22.68 22.11
CA GLU A 305 -9.52 -23.72 21.32
C GLU A 305 -10.71 -23.17 20.54
N LYS A 306 -11.43 -22.18 21.10
CA LYS A 306 -12.53 -21.49 20.41
C LYS A 306 -12.00 -20.56 19.31
N LEU A 307 -10.91 -19.81 19.55
CA LEU A 307 -10.23 -18.98 18.55
C LEU A 307 -9.61 -19.84 17.45
N ARG A 308 -9.00 -20.98 17.81
CA ARG A 308 -8.43 -21.95 16.87
C ARG A 308 -9.51 -22.64 16.06
N LYS A 309 -10.70 -22.87 16.64
CA LYS A 309 -11.91 -23.29 15.94
C LYS A 309 -12.52 -22.19 15.06
N GLU A 310 -12.44 -20.92 15.47
CA GLU A 310 -12.89 -19.76 14.70
C GLU A 310 -11.93 -19.45 13.53
N LEU A 311 -10.63 -19.70 13.69
CA LEU A 311 -9.59 -19.67 12.65
C LEU A 311 -9.65 -20.86 11.68
N GLU A 312 -10.46 -21.90 11.97
CA GLU A 312 -10.50 -23.15 11.22
C GLU A 312 -11.58 -23.22 10.11
N THR A 313 -12.43 -22.22 9.91
CA THR A 313 -13.73 -22.48 9.26
C THR A 313 -13.88 -22.11 7.76
N PRO A 314 -13.27 -21.05 7.19
CA PRO A 314 -13.32 -20.82 5.72
C PRO A 314 -11.99 -20.47 5.02
N TYR A 315 -11.16 -19.57 5.56
CA TYR A 315 -10.00 -19.01 4.86
C TYR A 315 -8.82 -19.97 4.67
N LYS A 316 -8.59 -20.84 5.65
CA LYS A 316 -7.61 -21.92 5.53
C LYS A 316 -8.00 -22.86 4.40
N LYS A 317 -9.28 -23.23 4.35
CA LYS A 317 -9.85 -24.08 3.30
C LYS A 317 -9.70 -23.41 1.93
N TRP A 318 -9.98 -22.12 1.83
CA TRP A 318 -9.76 -21.37 0.59
C TRP A 318 -8.30 -21.43 0.11
N LEU A 319 -7.33 -21.14 0.99
CA LEU A 319 -5.91 -21.12 0.64
C LEU A 319 -5.31 -22.52 0.35
N SER A 320 -5.78 -23.55 1.06
CA SER A 320 -5.23 -24.91 0.97
C SER A 320 -5.96 -25.81 -0.02
N GLU A 321 -7.23 -25.55 -0.29
CA GLU A 321 -8.08 -26.37 -1.16
C GLU A 321 -8.50 -25.56 -2.39
N ASP A 322 -9.22 -24.44 -2.22
CA ASP A 322 -9.86 -23.76 -3.34
C ASP A 322 -8.86 -23.17 -4.34
N VAL A 323 -7.82 -22.47 -3.90
CA VAL A 323 -6.88 -21.78 -4.81
C VAL A 323 -5.51 -22.44 -4.89
N ALA A 324 -5.36 -23.65 -4.37
CA ALA A 324 -4.07 -24.31 -4.15
C ALA A 324 -3.16 -24.37 -5.40
N TYR A 325 -3.74 -24.56 -6.58
CA TYR A 325 -3.02 -24.71 -7.85
C TYR A 325 -2.95 -23.44 -8.71
N ILE A 326 -3.70 -22.39 -8.35
CA ILE A 326 -3.80 -21.15 -9.13
C ILE A 326 -3.19 -19.94 -8.43
N ILE A 327 -2.91 -20.05 -7.12
CA ILE A 327 -2.21 -19.02 -6.34
C ILE A 327 -0.70 -19.12 -6.55
N THR A 328 -0.05 -17.97 -6.75
CA THR A 328 1.42 -17.88 -6.81
C THR A 328 2.02 -17.88 -5.41
N ASP A 329 3.33 -18.17 -5.31
CA ASP A 329 4.01 -18.18 -4.01
C ASP A 329 4.02 -16.80 -3.33
N GLY A 330 4.20 -15.72 -4.11
CA GLY A 330 4.12 -14.34 -3.61
C GLY A 330 2.72 -13.97 -3.11
N GLU A 331 1.66 -14.34 -3.85
CA GLU A 331 0.28 -14.12 -3.41
C GLU A 331 -0.06 -14.94 -2.16
N ARG A 332 0.47 -16.17 -2.05
CA ARG A 332 0.28 -17.05 -0.88
C ARG A 332 0.94 -16.45 0.37
N GLN A 333 2.12 -15.85 0.23
CA GLN A 333 2.80 -15.15 1.32
C GLN A 333 2.05 -13.87 1.72
N ALA A 334 1.62 -13.07 0.74
CA ALA A 334 0.83 -11.87 0.99
C ALA A 334 -0.47 -12.18 1.77
N PHE A 335 -1.20 -13.22 1.37
CA PHE A 335 -2.43 -13.64 2.08
C PHE A 335 -2.17 -14.11 3.52
N LYS A 336 -1.02 -14.74 3.79
CA LYS A 336 -0.63 -15.17 5.15
C LYS A 336 -0.24 -13.99 6.05
N GLY A 337 0.25 -12.90 5.47
CA GLY A 337 0.63 -11.69 6.20
C GLY A 337 -0.56 -10.80 6.62
N LEU A 338 -1.77 -11.07 6.14
CA LEU A 338 -2.97 -10.31 6.50
C LEU A 338 -3.46 -10.72 7.88
N ASN A 339 -3.75 -9.73 8.74
CA ASN A 339 -4.10 -9.95 10.15
C ASN A 339 -5.61 -9.97 10.39
N THR A 340 -6.37 -9.19 9.63
CA THR A 340 -7.83 -9.06 9.80
C THR A 340 -8.62 -9.89 8.77
N ASP A 341 -9.83 -10.29 9.13
CA ASP A 341 -10.72 -11.02 8.22
C ASP A 341 -11.22 -10.14 7.07
N ASP A 342 -11.46 -8.84 7.32
CA ASP A 342 -11.84 -7.87 6.29
C ASP A 342 -10.76 -7.69 5.22
N GLU A 343 -9.48 -7.63 5.61
CA GLU A 343 -8.35 -7.60 4.66
C GLU A 343 -8.24 -8.90 3.84
N ARG A 344 -8.49 -10.05 4.47
CA ARG A 344 -8.49 -11.35 3.79
C ARG A 344 -9.63 -11.47 2.79
N GLU A 345 -10.84 -11.01 3.14
CA GLU A 345 -11.98 -10.98 2.22
C GLU A 345 -11.71 -10.05 1.02
N GLN A 346 -11.16 -8.86 1.28
CA GLN A 346 -10.76 -7.94 0.21
C GLN A 346 -9.69 -8.57 -0.69
N PHE A 347 -8.71 -9.25 -0.13
CA PHE A 347 -7.69 -9.96 -0.92
C PHE A 347 -8.32 -11.05 -1.79
N ILE A 348 -9.26 -11.84 -1.25
CA ILE A 348 -9.97 -12.89 -2.01
C ILE A 348 -10.79 -12.27 -3.13
N GLU A 349 -11.47 -11.16 -2.89
CA GLU A 349 -12.24 -10.45 -3.91
C GLU A 349 -11.34 -9.96 -5.05
N GLN A 350 -10.24 -9.27 -4.71
CA GLN A 350 -9.24 -8.81 -5.68
C GLN A 350 -8.55 -9.98 -6.39
N PHE A 351 -8.35 -11.11 -5.70
CA PHE A 351 -7.75 -12.33 -6.24
C PHE A 351 -8.53 -12.84 -7.45
N TRP A 352 -9.86 -12.87 -7.36
CA TRP A 352 -10.74 -13.33 -8.43
C TRP A 352 -10.93 -12.25 -9.50
N LEU A 353 -11.15 -10.99 -9.12
CA LEU A 353 -11.37 -9.88 -10.06
C LEU A 353 -10.24 -9.72 -11.09
N ARG A 354 -8.98 -9.86 -10.69
CA ARG A 354 -7.84 -9.75 -11.61
C ARG A 354 -7.70 -10.93 -12.59
N ARG A 355 -8.34 -12.07 -12.30
CA ARG A 355 -8.35 -13.27 -13.14
C ARG A 355 -9.65 -13.39 -13.95
N ASP A 356 -10.52 -12.39 -13.84
CA ASP A 356 -11.76 -12.28 -14.59
C ASP A 356 -11.49 -11.92 -16.07
N PRO A 357 -11.86 -12.77 -17.03
CA PRO A 357 -11.76 -12.47 -18.45
C PRO A 357 -12.72 -11.36 -18.89
N THR A 358 -13.81 -11.16 -18.15
CA THR A 358 -14.91 -10.24 -18.47
C THR A 358 -15.30 -9.43 -17.22
N PRO A 359 -14.47 -8.47 -16.78
CA PRO A 359 -14.75 -7.69 -15.57
C PRO A 359 -16.03 -6.81 -15.63
N ASP A 360 -16.72 -6.81 -16.77
CA ASP A 360 -17.95 -6.07 -17.04
C ASP A 360 -19.24 -6.87 -16.73
N THR A 361 -19.14 -8.18 -16.41
CA THR A 361 -20.25 -9.02 -15.95
C THR A 361 -20.33 -9.08 -14.42
N GLU A 362 -21.52 -9.33 -13.88
CA GLU A 362 -21.73 -9.40 -12.41
C GLU A 362 -21.10 -10.66 -11.79
N ASP A 363 -20.97 -11.72 -12.59
CA ASP A 363 -20.44 -13.02 -12.18
C ASP A 363 -19.06 -13.24 -12.81
N ASN A 364 -18.08 -13.61 -11.98
CA ASN A 364 -16.73 -13.91 -12.46
C ASN A 364 -16.69 -15.30 -13.09
N GLU A 365 -16.72 -15.37 -14.42
CA GLU A 365 -16.82 -16.64 -15.14
C GLU A 365 -15.61 -17.56 -14.88
N PHE A 366 -14.43 -16.98 -14.61
CA PHE A 366 -13.24 -17.76 -14.26
C PHE A 366 -13.37 -18.42 -12.88
N LYS A 367 -13.90 -17.70 -11.89
CA LYS A 367 -14.19 -18.24 -10.55
C LYS A 367 -15.20 -19.37 -10.65
N GLU A 368 -16.31 -19.18 -11.37
CA GLU A 368 -17.33 -20.21 -11.54
C GLU A 368 -16.79 -21.45 -12.24
N GLU A 369 -16.05 -21.26 -13.33
CA GLU A 369 -15.44 -22.35 -14.08
C GLU A 369 -14.42 -23.12 -13.23
N HIS A 370 -13.63 -22.42 -12.42
CA HIS A 370 -12.67 -23.03 -11.50
C HIS A 370 -13.36 -23.92 -10.46
N TYR A 371 -14.40 -23.40 -9.78
CA TYR A 371 -15.18 -24.19 -8.83
C TYR A 371 -15.92 -25.35 -9.49
N ARG A 372 -16.41 -25.17 -10.73
CA ARG A 372 -17.03 -26.24 -11.54
C ARG A 372 -16.03 -27.36 -11.83
N ARG A 373 -14.80 -27.03 -12.20
CA ARG A 373 -13.74 -28.01 -12.46
C ARG A 373 -13.30 -28.75 -11.20
N MET A 374 -13.23 -28.05 -10.06
CA MET A 374 -12.96 -28.71 -8.78
C MET A 374 -14.05 -29.70 -8.38
N ALA A 375 -15.32 -29.32 -8.55
CA ALA A 375 -16.45 -30.22 -8.28
C ALA A 375 -16.40 -31.46 -9.19
N TYR A 376 -16.17 -31.27 -10.48
CA TYR A 376 -16.02 -32.37 -11.44
C TYR A 376 -14.85 -33.29 -11.09
N ALA A 377 -13.69 -32.72 -10.74
CA ALA A 377 -12.52 -33.50 -10.36
C ALA A 377 -12.77 -34.34 -9.11
N ASN A 378 -13.46 -33.80 -8.11
CA ASN A 378 -13.83 -34.53 -6.90
C ASN A 378 -14.80 -35.68 -7.16
N GLU A 379 -15.75 -35.50 -8.09
CA GLU A 379 -16.71 -36.54 -8.46
C GLU A 379 -16.07 -37.66 -9.29
N ARG A 380 -15.19 -37.32 -10.24
CA ARG A 380 -14.66 -38.27 -11.24
C ARG A 380 -13.31 -38.87 -10.92
N PHE A 381 -12.46 -38.18 -10.17
CA PHE A 381 -11.07 -38.58 -9.93
C PHE A 381 -10.74 -38.82 -8.46
N SER A 382 -11.75 -39.10 -7.62
CA SER A 382 -11.52 -39.45 -6.22
C SER A 382 -11.00 -40.89 -6.06
N SER A 383 -9.97 -41.05 -5.24
CA SER A 383 -9.32 -42.34 -4.94
C SER A 383 -8.83 -42.35 -3.49
N GLY A 384 -9.69 -42.73 -2.54
CA GLY A 384 -9.39 -42.68 -1.09
C GLY A 384 -9.24 -41.26 -0.50
N PHE A 385 -8.84 -40.29 -1.32
CA PHE A 385 -8.71 -38.87 -1.02
C PHE A 385 -9.51 -38.03 -2.05
N PRO A 386 -9.82 -36.75 -1.74
CA PRO A 386 -10.55 -35.87 -2.66
C PRO A 386 -9.89 -35.76 -4.04
N GLY A 387 -10.69 -35.81 -5.10
CA GLY A 387 -10.18 -35.84 -6.47
C GLY A 387 -9.40 -34.61 -6.90
N TRP A 388 -9.56 -33.45 -6.26
CA TRP A 388 -8.69 -32.29 -6.50
C TRP A 388 -7.22 -32.54 -6.12
N LYS A 389 -6.93 -33.51 -5.25
CA LYS A 389 -5.55 -33.88 -4.85
C LYS A 389 -4.88 -34.87 -5.81
N THR A 390 -5.62 -35.50 -6.71
CA THR A 390 -5.04 -36.46 -7.66
C THR A 390 -4.42 -35.73 -8.85
N ASP A 391 -3.44 -36.35 -9.50
CA ASP A 391 -2.76 -35.72 -10.64
C ASP A 391 -3.72 -35.43 -11.80
N ARG A 392 -4.66 -36.35 -12.06
CA ARG A 392 -5.76 -36.14 -13.03
C ARG A 392 -6.61 -34.93 -12.66
N GLY A 393 -7.01 -34.82 -11.39
CA GLY A 393 -7.81 -33.70 -10.90
C GLY A 393 -7.08 -32.37 -10.99
N ARG A 394 -5.79 -32.33 -10.64
CA ARG A 394 -4.94 -31.15 -10.78
C ARG A 394 -4.88 -30.65 -12.22
N ILE A 395 -4.59 -31.54 -13.17
CA ILE A 395 -4.53 -31.17 -14.60
C ILE A 395 -5.88 -30.69 -15.11
N TYR A 396 -6.97 -31.34 -14.70
CA TYR A 396 -8.32 -30.92 -15.08
C TYR A 396 -8.70 -29.55 -14.50
N ILE A 397 -8.34 -29.25 -13.25
CA ILE A 397 -8.59 -27.95 -12.62
C ILE A 397 -7.83 -26.83 -13.33
N VAL A 398 -6.53 -27.03 -13.56
CA VAL A 398 -5.64 -26.01 -14.12
C VAL A 398 -5.91 -25.79 -15.62
N TYR A 399 -5.94 -26.83 -16.43
CA TYR A 399 -5.99 -26.73 -17.89
C TYR A 399 -7.38 -26.99 -18.49
N GLY A 400 -8.31 -27.54 -17.71
CA GLY A 400 -9.66 -27.87 -18.17
C GLY A 400 -9.74 -29.22 -18.87
N PRO A 401 -10.87 -29.51 -19.54
CA PRO A 401 -11.10 -30.80 -20.18
C PRO A 401 -10.13 -31.04 -21.35
N PRO A 402 -9.57 -32.25 -21.50
CA PRO A 402 -8.74 -32.62 -22.64
C PRO A 402 -9.54 -32.71 -23.93
N ASP A 403 -8.87 -32.50 -25.07
CA ASP A 403 -9.47 -32.61 -26.41
C ASP A 403 -9.80 -34.06 -26.78
N SER A 404 -8.97 -35.01 -26.35
CA SER A 404 -9.23 -36.44 -26.52
C SER A 404 -8.64 -37.25 -25.37
N VAL A 405 -9.39 -38.25 -24.91
CA VAL A 405 -8.97 -39.19 -23.86
C VAL A 405 -8.92 -40.59 -24.43
N THR A 406 -7.78 -41.26 -24.27
CA THR A 406 -7.63 -42.70 -24.49
C THR A 406 -7.51 -43.36 -23.13
N SER A 407 -8.46 -44.22 -22.75
CA SER A 407 -8.51 -44.84 -21.41
C SER A 407 -8.53 -46.37 -21.52
N GLN A 408 -7.77 -47.03 -20.66
CA GLN A 408 -7.73 -48.49 -20.47
C GLN A 408 -7.93 -48.81 -18.98
N PRO A 409 -9.16 -48.64 -18.45
CA PRO A 409 -9.40 -48.61 -17.00
C PRO A 409 -9.25 -49.97 -16.28
N ALA A 410 -9.29 -51.08 -17.01
CA ALA A 410 -9.09 -52.43 -16.45
C ALA A 410 -7.66 -52.97 -16.68
N GLY A 411 -6.80 -52.20 -17.36
CA GLY A 411 -5.56 -52.70 -17.95
C GLY A 411 -5.82 -53.86 -18.91
N GLY A 412 -4.84 -54.76 -19.06
CA GLY A 412 -4.99 -55.99 -19.83
C GLY A 412 -4.07 -56.08 -21.05
N MET A 413 -4.46 -56.86 -22.05
CA MET A 413 -3.64 -57.04 -23.25
C MET A 413 -3.69 -55.78 -24.12
N TYR A 414 -2.53 -55.19 -24.36
CA TYR A 414 -2.36 -53.95 -25.10
C TYR A 414 -1.45 -54.20 -26.30
N VAL A 415 -1.90 -53.80 -27.48
CA VAL A 415 -1.09 -53.78 -28.68
C VAL A 415 -0.35 -52.45 -28.72
N ARG A 416 0.97 -52.51 -28.52
CA ARG A 416 1.82 -51.32 -28.56
C ARG A 416 1.80 -50.72 -29.97
N PRO A 417 1.68 -49.39 -30.10
CA PRO A 417 1.76 -48.73 -31.39
C PRO A 417 3.19 -48.85 -31.97
N ALA A 418 3.35 -48.56 -33.26
CA ALA A 418 4.62 -48.78 -33.97
C ALA A 418 5.76 -47.91 -33.41
N GLU A 419 5.41 -46.76 -32.83
CA GLU A 419 6.28 -45.80 -32.17
C GLU A 419 6.86 -46.34 -30.85
N GLU A 420 6.14 -47.24 -30.16
CA GLU A 420 6.57 -47.94 -28.94
C GLU A 420 7.22 -49.32 -29.24
N GLY A 421 7.59 -49.56 -30.50
CA GLY A 421 8.25 -50.79 -30.96
C GLY A 421 7.31 -51.96 -31.30
N GLY A 422 5.99 -51.75 -31.26
CA GLY A 422 4.98 -52.73 -31.71
C GLY A 422 4.93 -54.04 -30.90
N GLY A 423 3.99 -54.92 -31.23
CA GLY A 423 3.77 -56.18 -30.49
C GLY A 423 2.79 -56.03 -29.33
N THR A 424 2.62 -57.08 -28.54
CA THR A 424 1.58 -57.13 -27.49
C THR A 424 2.20 -57.27 -26.11
N THR A 425 1.74 -56.48 -25.16
CA THR A 425 2.11 -56.61 -23.74
C THR A 425 0.87 -56.61 -22.85
N LYS A 426 1.06 -56.87 -21.55
CA LYS A 426 0.04 -56.63 -20.54
C LYS A 426 0.33 -55.28 -19.90
N VAL A 427 -0.68 -54.41 -19.81
CA VAL A 427 -0.55 -53.09 -19.19
C VAL A 427 -1.33 -52.99 -17.90
N PHE A 428 -0.85 -52.13 -17.00
CA PHE A 428 -1.63 -51.57 -15.91
C PHE A 428 -2.72 -50.63 -16.45
N PRO A 429 -3.76 -50.32 -15.67
CA PRO A 429 -4.71 -49.28 -16.03
C PRO A 429 -4.00 -47.96 -16.33
N PHE A 430 -4.33 -47.35 -17.46
CA PHE A 430 -3.74 -46.07 -17.85
C PHE A 430 -4.74 -45.19 -18.61
N GLU A 431 -4.50 -43.88 -18.58
CA GLU A 431 -5.21 -42.88 -19.36
C GLU A 431 -4.23 -41.93 -20.04
N GLN A 432 -4.48 -41.61 -21.30
CA GLN A 432 -3.73 -40.62 -22.06
C GLN A 432 -4.66 -39.47 -22.42
N TRP A 433 -4.31 -38.27 -21.98
CA TRP A 433 -5.03 -37.04 -22.22
C TRP A 433 -4.25 -36.21 -23.23
N ARG A 434 -4.89 -35.85 -24.34
CA ARG A 434 -4.29 -35.03 -25.39
C ARG A 434 -4.91 -33.65 -25.39
N TYR A 435 -4.06 -32.62 -25.43
CA TYR A 435 -4.42 -31.22 -25.57
C TYR A 435 -3.80 -30.68 -26.85
N ARG A 436 -4.61 -30.11 -27.75
CA ARG A 436 -4.11 -29.52 -29.00
C ARG A 436 -3.20 -28.33 -28.73
N TYR A 437 -3.50 -27.56 -27.69
CA TYR A 437 -2.73 -26.40 -27.29
C TYR A 437 -2.89 -26.14 -25.79
N ILE A 438 -1.76 -25.99 -25.10
CA ILE A 438 -1.72 -25.50 -23.72
C ILE A 438 -0.86 -24.23 -23.68
N GLU A 439 -1.44 -23.16 -23.17
CA GLU A 439 -0.77 -21.86 -23.01
C GLU A 439 0.45 -21.99 -22.09
N GLY A 440 1.61 -21.52 -22.56
CA GLY A 440 2.88 -21.61 -21.82
C GLY A 440 3.65 -22.94 -21.95
N ILE A 441 3.05 -23.99 -22.55
CA ILE A 441 3.69 -25.30 -22.72
C ILE A 441 3.97 -25.61 -24.21
N GLY A 442 2.95 -25.51 -25.07
CA GLY A 442 3.09 -25.78 -26.50
C GLY A 442 1.85 -26.40 -27.15
N THR A 443 2.02 -26.85 -28.38
CA THR A 443 1.00 -27.56 -29.17
C THR A 443 1.16 -29.07 -29.07
N ASP A 444 0.05 -29.79 -29.18
CA ASP A 444 -0.03 -31.26 -29.22
C ASP A 444 0.58 -31.97 -28.00
N ILE A 445 0.20 -31.51 -26.81
CA ILE A 445 0.69 -32.04 -25.54
C ILE A 445 -0.09 -33.29 -25.17
N THR A 446 0.62 -34.41 -24.96
CA THR A 446 0.05 -35.64 -24.43
C THR A 446 0.55 -35.87 -23.01
N ILE A 447 -0.39 -36.15 -22.10
CA ILE A 447 -0.15 -36.42 -20.68
C ILE A 447 -0.63 -37.83 -20.40
N GLU A 448 0.24 -38.67 -19.84
CA GLU A 448 -0.09 -40.06 -19.50
C GLU A 448 -0.21 -40.22 -17.98
N PHE A 449 -1.24 -40.95 -17.57
CA PHE A 449 -1.50 -41.32 -16.19
C PHE A 449 -1.59 -42.84 -16.07
N VAL A 450 -0.96 -43.42 -15.06
CA VAL A 450 -0.91 -44.88 -14.85
C VAL A 450 -1.31 -45.19 -13.40
N ASP A 451 -1.97 -46.32 -13.18
CA ASP A 451 -2.24 -46.87 -11.85
C ASP A 451 -1.61 -48.28 -11.72
N PRO A 452 -0.34 -48.38 -11.29
CA PRO A 452 0.30 -49.68 -11.04
C PRO A 452 -0.30 -50.43 -9.84
N THR A 453 -0.99 -49.72 -8.94
CA THR A 453 -1.47 -50.24 -7.67
C THR A 453 -2.88 -50.84 -7.73
N MET A 454 -3.60 -50.61 -8.84
CA MET A 454 -5.01 -50.99 -9.03
C MET A 454 -5.94 -50.36 -7.97
N THR A 455 -5.56 -49.22 -7.39
CA THR A 455 -6.33 -48.52 -6.35
C THR A 455 -7.20 -47.40 -6.91
N ASN A 456 -7.22 -47.23 -8.24
CA ASN A 456 -7.79 -46.11 -8.99
C ASN A 456 -7.06 -44.77 -8.75
N GLU A 457 -5.86 -44.81 -8.15
CA GLU A 457 -4.94 -43.69 -8.04
C GLU A 457 -4.06 -43.63 -9.29
N PHE A 458 -4.49 -42.83 -10.26
CA PHE A 458 -3.73 -42.61 -11.48
C PHE A 458 -2.77 -41.43 -11.26
N HIS A 459 -1.48 -41.71 -11.15
CA HIS A 459 -0.45 -40.70 -11.07
C HIS A 459 0.07 -40.33 -12.46
N MET A 460 0.51 -39.09 -12.62
CA MET A 460 1.12 -38.64 -13.87
C MET A 460 2.52 -39.24 -14.00
N THR A 461 2.81 -39.86 -15.14
CA THR A 461 4.14 -40.40 -15.41
C THR A 461 4.86 -39.59 -16.48
N MET A 462 6.17 -39.42 -16.29
CA MET A 462 7.06 -38.94 -17.36
C MET A 462 7.47 -40.07 -18.31
N ASP A 463 7.45 -41.32 -17.85
CA ASP A 463 7.90 -42.49 -18.59
C ASP A 463 6.72 -43.36 -19.03
N PRO A 464 6.36 -43.36 -20.32
CA PRO A 464 5.26 -44.18 -20.82
C PRO A 464 5.51 -45.69 -20.70
N SER A 465 6.74 -46.12 -20.37
CA SER A 465 7.04 -47.53 -20.15
C SER A 465 6.46 -48.07 -18.84
N GLU A 466 6.09 -47.20 -17.90
CA GLU A 466 5.54 -47.57 -16.59
C GLU A 466 4.23 -48.36 -16.69
N LYS A 467 3.44 -48.12 -17.75
CA LYS A 467 2.23 -48.90 -18.01
C LYS A 467 2.52 -50.36 -18.37
N ASP A 468 3.71 -50.73 -18.83
CA ASP A 468 4.06 -52.10 -19.24
C ASP A 468 4.30 -53.00 -18.00
N ALA A 469 3.27 -53.75 -17.61
CA ALA A 469 3.32 -54.65 -16.46
C ALA A 469 4.29 -55.83 -16.65
N LEU A 470 4.77 -56.08 -17.87
CA LEU A 470 5.75 -57.13 -18.18
C LEU A 470 7.14 -56.57 -18.50
N LEU A 471 7.38 -55.28 -18.24
CA LEU A 471 8.65 -54.63 -18.56
C LEU A 471 9.86 -55.39 -18.01
N TYR A 472 9.83 -55.78 -16.73
CA TYR A 472 10.91 -56.51 -16.06
C TYR A 472 10.84 -58.04 -16.21
N SER A 473 9.82 -58.57 -16.90
CA SER A 473 9.72 -60.01 -17.17
C SER A 473 10.66 -60.40 -18.32
N PRO A 474 11.62 -61.32 -18.15
CA PRO A 474 12.60 -61.65 -19.19
C PRO A 474 12.00 -62.14 -20.52
N THR A 475 10.85 -62.83 -20.46
CA THR A 475 10.18 -63.45 -21.63
C THR A 475 8.83 -62.83 -21.95
N GLY A 476 8.33 -61.92 -21.11
CA GLY A 476 7.03 -61.28 -21.24
C GLY A 476 7.08 -59.95 -21.98
N GLY A 477 6.00 -59.63 -22.71
CA GLY A 477 5.78 -58.30 -23.26
C GLY A 477 6.82 -57.86 -24.29
N LEU A 478 7.33 -58.76 -25.13
CA LEU A 478 8.38 -58.48 -26.13
C LEU A 478 7.89 -57.53 -27.24
N THR A 479 8.77 -56.66 -27.75
CA THR A 479 8.52 -55.82 -28.93
C THR A 479 8.57 -56.65 -30.22
N LEU A 480 8.12 -56.10 -31.34
CA LEU A 480 8.15 -56.84 -32.61
C LEU A 480 9.57 -57.24 -33.03
N ALA A 481 10.57 -56.39 -32.75
CA ALA A 481 11.98 -56.68 -33.00
C ALA A 481 12.53 -57.76 -32.05
N GLU A 482 12.16 -57.71 -30.77
CA GLU A 482 12.53 -58.70 -29.75
C GLU A 482 11.88 -60.07 -30.03
N GLN A 483 10.62 -60.11 -30.46
CA GLN A 483 9.91 -61.34 -30.86
C GLN A 483 10.55 -62.02 -32.07
N ARG A 484 11.13 -61.24 -32.99
CA ARG A 484 11.87 -61.74 -34.15
C ARG A 484 13.34 -62.07 -33.84
N ALA A 485 13.76 -61.98 -32.58
CA ALA A 485 15.12 -62.19 -32.12
C ALA A 485 16.17 -61.32 -32.83
N LEU A 486 15.78 -60.13 -33.31
CA LEU A 486 16.69 -59.19 -33.96
C LEU A 486 17.52 -58.40 -32.94
N VAL A 487 16.97 -58.20 -31.73
CA VAL A 487 17.63 -57.52 -30.61
C VAL A 487 17.18 -58.20 -29.30
N ALA A 488 18.07 -58.33 -28.32
CA ALA A 488 17.73 -58.83 -26.99
C ALA A 488 17.01 -57.76 -26.16
N LYS A 489 16.00 -58.14 -25.36
CA LYS A 489 15.14 -57.22 -24.60
C LYS A 489 15.93 -56.39 -23.58
N ASP A 490 16.83 -57.04 -22.86
CA ASP A 490 17.75 -56.41 -21.91
C ASP A 490 18.58 -55.33 -22.60
N GLN A 491 19.23 -55.69 -23.70
CA GLN A 491 20.07 -54.81 -24.49
C GLN A 491 19.27 -53.61 -25.01
N ASN A 492 18.13 -53.86 -25.66
CA ASN A 492 17.29 -52.86 -26.32
C ASN A 492 16.66 -51.84 -25.35
N ARG A 493 16.12 -52.31 -24.21
CA ARG A 493 15.31 -51.48 -23.30
C ARG A 493 16.07 -50.89 -22.13
N PHE A 494 17.16 -51.52 -21.68
CA PHE A 494 17.85 -51.11 -20.45
C PHE A 494 19.30 -50.67 -20.67
N TRP A 495 19.99 -51.16 -21.71
CA TRP A 495 21.41 -50.88 -21.92
C TRP A 495 21.71 -49.90 -23.06
N THR A 496 20.91 -49.88 -24.13
CA THR A 496 21.18 -49.02 -25.31
C THR A 496 20.35 -47.75 -25.38
N ARG A 497 19.29 -47.60 -24.58
CA ARG A 497 18.45 -46.40 -24.55
C ARG A 497 19.11 -45.31 -23.71
N THR A 498 19.31 -44.14 -24.31
CA THR A 498 19.85 -42.94 -23.65
C THR A 498 18.82 -41.83 -23.50
N ASP A 499 17.55 -42.10 -23.81
CA ASP A 499 16.46 -41.12 -23.79
C ASP A 499 15.70 -41.09 -22.45
N GLY A 500 16.13 -41.89 -21.46
CA GLY A 500 15.48 -42.00 -20.15
C GLY A 500 14.14 -42.77 -20.17
N THR A 501 13.88 -43.61 -21.17
CA THR A 501 12.72 -44.53 -21.20
C THR A 501 13.14 -45.98 -21.38
N HIS A 502 12.21 -46.91 -21.09
CA HIS A 502 12.37 -48.33 -21.41
C HIS A 502 11.46 -48.81 -22.55
N LEU A 503 11.04 -47.90 -23.44
CA LEU A 503 10.20 -48.23 -24.59
C LEU A 503 10.97 -49.04 -25.65
N GLY A 504 10.24 -49.77 -26.50
CA GLY A 504 10.83 -50.46 -27.65
C GLY A 504 11.19 -49.50 -28.77
N ALA A 505 12.33 -49.68 -29.44
CA ALA A 505 12.73 -48.86 -30.59
C ALA A 505 11.63 -48.84 -31.68
N PRO A 506 11.30 -47.66 -32.25
CA PRO A 506 10.21 -47.53 -33.20
C PRO A 506 10.44 -48.40 -34.43
N VAL A 507 9.39 -49.13 -34.87
CA VAL A 507 9.48 -50.11 -35.95
C VAL A 507 9.89 -49.48 -37.29
N ASN A 508 9.60 -48.19 -37.48
CA ASN A 508 9.84 -47.44 -38.72
C ASN A 508 11.03 -46.47 -38.66
N GLY A 509 11.83 -46.49 -37.59
CA GLY A 509 13.03 -45.62 -37.45
C GLY A 509 12.75 -44.13 -37.22
N TYR A 510 11.49 -43.70 -37.23
CA TYR A 510 11.07 -42.36 -36.83
C TYR A 510 10.74 -42.36 -35.34
N SER A 511 11.57 -41.69 -34.53
CA SER A 511 11.19 -41.33 -33.16
C SER A 511 10.27 -40.12 -33.18
N PRO A 512 9.10 -40.17 -32.53
CA PRO A 512 8.26 -39.00 -32.32
C PRO A 512 9.04 -37.81 -31.74
N VAL A 513 8.80 -36.61 -32.27
CA VAL A 513 9.35 -35.35 -31.74
C VAL A 513 8.81 -35.17 -30.31
N GLY A 514 9.70 -34.94 -29.33
CA GLY A 514 9.32 -34.72 -27.93
C GLY A 514 9.54 -35.88 -26.95
N LEU A 515 10.11 -37.01 -27.40
CA LEU A 515 10.49 -38.12 -26.52
C LEU A 515 11.87 -37.96 -25.83
N ASP A 516 12.61 -36.91 -26.17
CA ASP A 516 13.90 -36.60 -25.53
C ASP A 516 13.74 -36.32 -24.02
N GLU A 517 14.70 -36.78 -23.22
CA GLU A 517 14.64 -36.73 -21.75
C GLU A 517 14.47 -35.29 -21.24
N PHE A 518 15.23 -34.35 -21.81
CA PHE A 518 15.16 -32.94 -21.44
C PHE A 518 13.84 -32.30 -21.82
N SER A 519 13.30 -32.62 -23.00
CA SER A 519 12.02 -32.10 -23.47
C SER A 519 10.86 -32.58 -22.59
N ARG A 520 10.88 -33.85 -22.17
CA ARG A 520 9.87 -34.43 -21.26
C ARG A 520 9.97 -33.86 -19.86
N LEU A 521 11.19 -33.71 -19.33
CA LEU A 521 11.42 -33.08 -18.02
C LEU A 521 10.99 -31.61 -18.02
N GLU A 522 11.27 -30.88 -19.10
CA GLU A 522 10.82 -29.50 -19.28
C GLU A 522 9.28 -29.43 -19.36
N GLN A 523 8.64 -30.29 -20.15
CA GLN A 523 7.18 -30.37 -20.23
C GLN A 523 6.56 -30.69 -18.87
N PHE A 524 7.09 -31.68 -18.14
CA PHE A 524 6.59 -32.06 -16.83
C PHE A 524 6.76 -30.93 -15.80
N THR A 525 7.92 -30.27 -15.80
CA THR A 525 8.17 -29.12 -14.92
C THR A 525 7.22 -27.97 -15.24
N LYS A 526 6.94 -27.72 -16.52
CA LYS A 526 5.95 -26.71 -16.95
C LYS A 526 4.53 -27.07 -16.55
N LEU A 527 4.13 -28.35 -16.65
CA LEU A 527 2.81 -28.83 -16.22
C LEU A 527 2.59 -28.66 -14.71
N LEU A 528 3.66 -28.77 -13.92
CA LEU A 528 3.62 -28.57 -12.47
C LEU A 528 3.67 -27.10 -12.03
N LYS A 529 4.15 -26.18 -12.87
CA LYS A 529 4.16 -24.76 -12.53
C LYS A 529 2.72 -24.20 -12.52
N PRO A 530 2.40 -23.26 -11.62
CA PRO A 530 1.14 -22.54 -11.71
C PRO A 530 1.06 -21.82 -13.06
N PRO A 531 -0.13 -21.80 -13.71
CA PRO A 531 -0.27 -21.20 -15.02
C PRO A 531 0.11 -19.71 -14.97
N PRO A 532 0.83 -19.17 -15.98
CA PRO A 532 1.17 -17.77 -16.01
C PRO A 532 -0.10 -16.92 -16.08
N VAL A 533 -0.17 -15.86 -15.25
CA VAL A 533 -1.31 -14.93 -15.26
C VAL A 533 -1.30 -14.17 -16.59
N LYS A 534 -2.44 -14.19 -17.30
CA LYS A 534 -2.61 -13.60 -18.65
C LYS A 534 -2.29 -12.10 -18.74
N PHE A 535 -2.20 -11.39 -17.61
CA PHE A 535 -1.90 -9.96 -17.54
C PHE A 535 -0.62 -9.71 -16.72
N LYS A 536 0.55 -9.99 -17.31
CA LYS A 536 1.85 -9.60 -16.74
C LYS A 536 1.94 -8.09 -16.46
N ASP A 537 1.22 -7.28 -17.23
CA ASP A 537 1.23 -5.82 -17.10
C ASP A 537 0.45 -5.33 -15.86
N LEU A 538 -0.41 -6.17 -15.28
CA LEU A 538 -1.12 -5.89 -14.03
C LEU A 538 -0.35 -6.37 -12.79
N GLU A 539 0.73 -7.14 -12.96
CA GLU A 539 1.67 -7.43 -11.87
C GLU A 539 2.38 -6.14 -11.44
N ALA A 540 2.82 -5.32 -12.41
CA ALA A 540 3.43 -4.00 -12.15
C ALA A 540 2.47 -2.96 -11.54
N ALA A 541 1.16 -3.19 -11.60
CA ALA A 541 0.15 -2.31 -11.01
C ALA A 541 -0.36 -2.79 -9.64
N VAL A 542 -0.10 -4.05 -9.24
CA VAL A 542 -0.69 -4.67 -8.04
C VAL A 542 0.36 -5.23 -7.07
N THR A 543 1.65 -5.37 -7.45
CA THR A 543 2.74 -5.59 -6.47
C THR A 543 3.15 -4.35 -5.66
N THR A 544 2.47 -3.22 -5.87
CA THR A 544 2.77 -1.93 -5.22
C THR A 544 1.53 -1.35 -4.55
N HIS A 545 1.10 -1.98 -3.47
CA HIS A 545 0.90 -1.18 -2.26
C HIS A 545 2.13 -1.53 -1.41
N ILE A 546 3.25 -0.82 -1.53
CA ILE A 546 3.52 0.38 -0.74
C ILE A 546 4.74 1.11 -1.35
N THR A 547 4.64 2.44 -1.38
CA THR A 547 5.66 3.46 -1.76
C THR A 547 6.12 3.52 -3.21
N PHE A 548 5.26 4.05 -4.09
CA PHE A 548 5.79 4.90 -5.16
C PHE A 548 6.22 6.23 -4.58
N ASN A 549 7.31 6.78 -5.12
CA ASN A 549 7.66 8.18 -4.93
C ASN A 549 6.45 9.03 -5.37
N LEU A 550 5.71 9.56 -4.39
CA LEU A 550 4.40 10.16 -4.62
C LEU A 550 4.58 11.48 -5.37
N LEU A 551 4.15 11.54 -6.62
CA LEU A 551 4.05 12.80 -7.37
C LEU A 551 2.87 13.61 -6.78
N PRO A 552 3.09 14.77 -6.14
CA PRO A 552 1.99 15.54 -5.57
C PRO A 552 1.00 15.96 -6.67
N LEU A 553 -0.25 15.54 -6.54
CA LEU A 553 -1.32 15.78 -7.51
C LEU A 553 -2.52 16.41 -6.78
N LYS A 554 -3.05 17.50 -7.34
CA LYS A 554 -4.38 18.02 -6.96
C LYS A 554 -5.36 17.81 -8.10
N VAL A 555 -6.57 17.41 -7.74
CA VAL A 555 -7.66 17.15 -8.70
C VAL A 555 -8.90 17.91 -8.26
N GLN A 556 -9.51 18.64 -9.19
CA GLN A 556 -10.79 19.31 -9.01
C GLN A 556 -11.74 18.92 -10.15
N THR A 557 -13.02 18.82 -9.83
CA THR A 557 -14.07 18.58 -10.83
C THR A 557 -15.16 19.62 -10.79
N ASP A 558 -15.47 20.17 -11.97
CA ASP A 558 -16.51 21.18 -12.15
C ASP A 558 -17.61 20.67 -13.08
N TYR A 559 -18.87 20.98 -12.76
CA TYR A 559 -20.04 20.48 -13.50
C TYR A 559 -20.76 21.62 -14.21
N ILE A 560 -21.03 21.43 -15.51
CA ILE A 560 -21.70 22.41 -16.36
C ILE A 560 -22.79 21.69 -17.17
N LYS A 561 -24.03 22.21 -17.14
CA LYS A 561 -25.16 21.63 -17.89
C LYS A 561 -24.90 21.79 -19.39
N VAL A 562 -25.06 20.71 -20.16
CA VAL A 562 -25.11 20.75 -21.63
C VAL A 562 -26.53 20.45 -22.10
N THR A 563 -27.09 19.34 -21.62
CA THR A 563 -28.47 18.94 -21.81
C THR A 563 -29.06 18.45 -20.50
N ASN A 564 -30.35 18.08 -20.47
CA ASN A 564 -30.98 17.50 -19.28
C ASN A 564 -30.49 16.08 -18.97
N SER A 565 -29.95 15.39 -19.97
CA SER A 565 -29.45 14.01 -19.87
C SER A 565 -27.93 13.93 -19.81
N SER A 566 -27.21 15.02 -20.04
CA SER A 566 -25.75 15.06 -20.08
C SER A 566 -25.20 16.33 -19.45
N VAL A 567 -24.30 16.15 -18.51
CA VAL A 567 -23.57 17.20 -17.81
C VAL A 567 -22.10 17.11 -18.22
N LEU A 568 -21.53 18.23 -18.67
CA LEU A 568 -20.10 18.33 -18.94
C LEU A 568 -19.37 18.34 -17.60
N THR A 569 -18.59 17.29 -17.36
CA THR A 569 -17.75 17.15 -16.18
C THR A 569 -16.32 17.50 -16.59
N ASN A 570 -15.83 18.63 -16.08
CA ASN A 570 -14.46 19.09 -16.31
C ASN A 570 -13.57 18.59 -15.18
N ILE A 571 -12.62 17.72 -15.52
CA ILE A 571 -11.64 17.18 -14.58
C ILE A 571 -10.35 17.96 -14.79
N THR A 572 -9.94 18.72 -13.78
CA THR A 572 -8.71 19.51 -13.81
C THR A 572 -7.67 18.91 -12.87
N LEU A 573 -6.46 18.71 -13.40
CA LEU A 573 -5.31 18.16 -12.70
C LEU A 573 -4.23 19.23 -12.59
N GLN A 574 -3.64 19.36 -11.40
CA GLN A 574 -2.49 20.21 -11.14
C GLN A 574 -1.31 19.35 -10.67
N VAL A 575 -0.19 19.48 -11.37
CA VAL A 575 1.09 18.87 -11.01
C VAL A 575 2.11 19.98 -10.77
N GLU A 576 2.94 19.84 -9.74
CA GLU A 576 4.03 20.77 -9.46
C GLU A 576 5.22 20.49 -10.36
N ASN A 577 5.72 21.53 -11.05
CA ASN A 577 6.77 21.36 -12.06
C ASN A 577 8.14 21.01 -11.45
N ARG A 578 8.34 21.29 -10.15
CA ARG A 578 9.56 20.91 -9.41
C ARG A 578 9.69 19.42 -9.16
N ASP A 579 8.58 18.70 -9.15
CA ASP A 579 8.53 17.26 -8.88
C ASP A 579 8.58 16.43 -10.17
N LEU A 580 8.61 17.10 -11.33
CA LEU A 580 8.78 16.49 -12.64
C LEU A 580 10.26 16.40 -13.01
N GLN A 581 10.65 15.26 -13.59
CA GLN A 581 11.98 15.10 -14.15
C GLN A 581 12.03 15.51 -15.63
N PHE A 582 13.08 16.24 -15.98
CA PHE A 582 13.33 16.71 -17.33
C PHE A 582 14.49 15.94 -17.97
N GLN A 583 14.29 15.49 -19.20
CA GLN A 583 15.33 14.88 -20.00
C GLN A 583 15.82 15.85 -21.07
N LEU A 584 17.14 16.04 -21.17
CA LEU A 584 17.74 16.84 -22.23
C LEU A 584 17.72 16.06 -23.54
N LYS A 585 17.01 16.57 -24.54
CA LYS A 585 16.97 16.03 -25.89
C LYS A 585 17.00 17.18 -26.90
N ASP A 586 17.98 17.16 -27.81
CA ASP A 586 18.13 18.17 -28.87
C ASP A 586 18.23 19.62 -28.36
N GLY A 587 18.90 19.85 -27.22
CA GLY A 587 19.06 21.17 -26.59
C GLY A 587 17.82 21.68 -25.86
N VAL A 588 16.73 20.90 -25.83
CA VAL A 588 15.49 21.20 -25.12
C VAL A 588 15.31 20.20 -23.97
N GLN A 589 14.99 20.72 -22.80
CA GLN A 589 14.61 19.92 -21.63
C GLN A 589 13.13 19.56 -21.77
N LYS A 590 12.83 18.26 -21.81
CA LYS A 590 11.48 17.74 -22.00
C LYS A 590 11.07 16.86 -20.82
N ALA A 591 9.95 17.20 -20.18
CA ALA A 591 9.25 16.35 -19.23
C ALA A 591 7.98 15.79 -19.88
N VAL A 592 7.67 14.53 -19.60
CA VAL A 592 6.51 13.83 -20.18
C VAL A 592 5.71 13.19 -19.06
N VAL A 593 4.43 13.54 -18.99
CA VAL A 593 3.50 13.03 -17.98
C VAL A 593 2.38 12.28 -18.70
N SER A 594 2.23 10.99 -18.40
CA SER A 594 1.13 10.16 -18.89
C SER A 594 0.00 10.17 -17.86
N ILE A 595 -1.22 10.45 -18.31
CA ILE A 595 -2.42 10.56 -17.49
C ILE A 595 -3.42 9.52 -17.99
N TYR A 596 -3.84 8.63 -17.10
CA TYR A 596 -4.89 7.65 -17.34
C TYR A 596 -6.02 7.89 -16.36
N GLY A 597 -7.26 8.00 -16.83
CA GLY A 597 -8.43 8.20 -16.00
C GLY A 597 -9.53 7.19 -16.33
N ARG A 598 -10.03 6.51 -15.30
CA ARG A 598 -11.16 5.57 -15.39
C ARG A 598 -12.33 6.07 -14.55
N ILE A 599 -13.49 6.16 -15.17
CA ILE A 599 -14.75 6.54 -14.52
C ILE A 599 -15.66 5.31 -14.48
N THR A 600 -16.01 4.86 -13.29
CA THR A 600 -16.91 3.72 -13.08
C THR A 600 -18.18 4.15 -12.34
N THR A 601 -19.31 3.49 -12.57
CA THR A 601 -20.49 3.64 -11.72
C THR A 601 -20.22 3.05 -10.33
N MET A 602 -21.13 3.29 -9.38
CA MET A 602 -21.07 2.63 -8.06
C MET A 602 -21.21 1.10 -8.15
N SER A 603 -21.84 0.58 -9.21
CA SER A 603 -21.90 -0.85 -9.55
C SER A 603 -20.66 -1.35 -10.31
N ARG A 604 -19.56 -0.57 -10.32
CA ARG A 604 -18.27 -0.87 -10.97
C ARG A 604 -18.29 -0.96 -12.51
N ARG A 605 -19.43 -0.70 -13.16
CA ARG A 605 -19.53 -0.61 -14.64
C ARG A 605 -18.70 0.57 -15.15
N VAL A 606 -17.88 0.37 -16.17
CA VAL A 606 -17.11 1.46 -16.78
C VAL A 606 -18.05 2.41 -17.53
N ALA A 607 -18.07 3.67 -17.11
CA ALA A 607 -18.82 4.74 -17.76
C ALA A 607 -17.98 5.43 -18.84
N ASN A 608 -16.69 5.68 -18.56
CA ASN A 608 -15.77 6.28 -19.52
C ASN A 608 -14.30 6.03 -19.11
N VAL A 609 -13.39 6.05 -20.08
CA VAL A 609 -11.93 5.96 -19.88
C VAL A 609 -11.26 6.96 -20.79
N PHE A 610 -10.19 7.60 -20.31
CA PHE A 610 -9.35 8.46 -21.12
C PHE A 610 -7.88 8.26 -20.81
N GLU A 611 -7.06 8.41 -21.83
CA GLU A 611 -5.61 8.39 -21.73
C GLU A 611 -5.06 9.58 -22.54
N ASP A 612 -4.24 10.39 -21.90
CA ASP A 612 -3.65 11.57 -22.53
C ASP A 612 -2.20 11.72 -22.05
N THR A 613 -1.34 12.22 -22.93
CA THR A 613 0.07 12.51 -22.58
C THR A 613 0.31 14.02 -22.65
N VAL A 614 0.79 14.59 -21.55
CA VAL A 614 1.15 16.00 -21.44
C VAL A 614 2.66 16.13 -21.55
N THR A 615 3.12 17.01 -22.43
CA THR A 615 4.55 17.27 -22.61
C THR A 615 4.86 18.71 -22.21
N LEU A 616 5.90 18.88 -21.41
CA LEU A 616 6.42 20.18 -21.01
C LEU A 616 7.83 20.33 -21.60
N GLU A 617 8.00 21.31 -22.47
CA GLU A 617 9.26 21.56 -23.19
C GLU A 617 9.81 22.94 -22.82
N SER A 618 11.09 23.02 -22.49
CA SER A 618 11.77 24.27 -22.17
C SER A 618 13.22 24.25 -22.65
N PRO A 619 13.75 25.35 -23.26
CA PRO A 619 15.18 25.45 -23.52
C PRO A 619 15.99 25.32 -22.22
N ALA A 620 17.14 24.64 -22.25
CA ALA A 620 17.94 24.36 -21.05
C ALA A 620 18.30 25.64 -20.25
N GLU A 621 18.60 26.74 -20.94
CA GLU A 621 18.94 28.05 -20.34
C GLU A 621 17.77 28.68 -19.56
N ARG A 622 16.53 28.32 -19.88
CA ARG A 622 15.31 28.90 -19.29
C ARG A 622 14.56 27.95 -18.38
N LEU A 623 15.04 26.72 -18.18
CA LEU A 623 14.38 25.74 -17.31
C LEU A 623 14.24 26.27 -15.88
N GLN A 624 15.31 26.82 -15.32
CA GLN A 624 15.28 27.35 -13.95
C GLN A 624 14.32 28.54 -13.81
N ALA A 625 14.26 29.41 -14.82
CA ALA A 625 13.29 30.50 -14.89
C ALA A 625 11.85 29.99 -15.03
N LEU A 626 11.62 28.91 -15.80
CA LEU A 626 10.30 28.30 -15.95
C LEU A 626 9.83 27.66 -14.64
N LEU A 627 10.70 26.94 -13.93
CA LEU A 627 10.39 26.34 -12.63
C LEU A 627 10.09 27.41 -11.56
N LEU A 628 10.77 28.56 -11.63
CA LEU A 628 10.52 29.70 -10.73
C LEU A 628 9.23 30.47 -11.07
N LEU A 629 8.95 30.71 -12.37
CA LEU A 629 7.82 31.53 -12.83
C LEU A 629 6.51 30.73 -12.99
N ARG A 630 6.59 29.46 -13.39
CA ARG A 630 5.46 28.54 -13.54
C ARG A 630 5.69 27.37 -12.58
N ARG A 631 5.26 27.55 -11.34
CA ARG A 631 5.40 26.53 -10.27
C ARG A 631 4.62 25.25 -10.55
N TRP A 632 3.55 25.33 -11.32
CA TRP A 632 2.65 24.21 -11.62
C TRP A 632 2.27 24.16 -13.09
N SER A 633 1.84 22.98 -13.54
CA SER A 633 1.19 22.74 -14.83
C SER A 633 -0.23 22.25 -14.59
N LEU A 634 -1.18 22.79 -15.36
CA LEU A 634 -2.57 22.35 -15.34
C LEU A 634 -2.90 21.55 -16.58
N TYR A 635 -3.71 20.51 -16.39
CA TYR A 635 -4.31 19.72 -17.44
C TYR A 635 -5.81 19.65 -17.19
N GLN A 636 -6.63 19.79 -18.23
CA GLN A 636 -8.08 19.65 -18.10
C GLN A 636 -8.64 18.74 -19.17
N LYS A 637 -9.47 17.77 -18.74
CA LYS A 637 -10.26 16.90 -19.61
C LYS A 637 -11.74 17.14 -19.35
N SER A 638 -12.48 17.41 -20.41
CA SER A 638 -13.94 17.63 -20.35
C SER A 638 -14.66 16.42 -20.92
N LEU A 639 -15.54 15.80 -20.14
CA LEU A 639 -16.26 14.59 -20.53
C LEU A 639 -17.76 14.77 -20.27
N PRO A 640 -18.64 14.49 -21.24
CA PRO A 640 -20.08 14.44 -20.99
C PRO A 640 -20.43 13.17 -20.19
N LEU A 641 -21.07 13.33 -19.03
CA LEU A 641 -21.56 12.24 -18.19
C LEU A 641 -23.05 12.42 -17.90
N ALA A 642 -23.79 11.31 -17.82
CA ALA A 642 -25.18 11.36 -17.37
C ALA A 642 -25.26 11.67 -15.86
N PRO A 643 -26.31 12.33 -15.36
CA PRO A 643 -26.52 12.54 -13.94
C PRO A 643 -26.46 11.23 -13.14
N GLY A 644 -25.69 11.21 -12.05
CA GLY A 644 -25.46 9.99 -11.28
C GLY A 644 -24.19 10.05 -10.43
N THR A 645 -23.98 9.00 -9.64
CA THR A 645 -22.78 8.83 -8.81
C THR A 645 -21.79 7.90 -9.51
N TYR A 646 -20.56 8.38 -9.66
CA TYR A 646 -19.46 7.66 -10.26
C TYR A 646 -18.24 7.69 -9.35
N ARG A 647 -17.29 6.80 -9.61
CA ARG A 647 -15.96 6.80 -9.02
C ARG A 647 -14.97 7.12 -10.12
N LEU A 648 -14.13 8.12 -9.88
CA LEU A 648 -13.02 8.51 -10.73
C LEU A 648 -11.73 7.99 -10.11
N ASN A 649 -10.99 7.20 -10.87
CA ASN A 649 -9.64 6.78 -10.54
C ASN A 649 -8.71 7.38 -11.60
N ILE A 650 -7.69 8.12 -11.17
CA ILE A 650 -6.71 8.77 -12.04
C ILE A 650 -5.32 8.28 -11.67
N VAL A 651 -4.61 7.76 -12.65
CA VAL A 651 -3.20 7.41 -12.55
C VAL A 651 -2.39 8.44 -13.34
N VAL A 652 -1.45 9.10 -12.67
CA VAL A 652 -0.51 10.05 -13.28
C VAL A 652 0.89 9.50 -13.12
N LYS A 653 1.65 9.43 -14.22
CA LYS A 653 3.02 8.91 -14.25
C LYS A 653 3.95 9.90 -14.93
N ASP A 654 5.02 10.28 -14.25
CA ASP A 654 6.18 10.90 -14.88
C ASP A 654 6.97 9.82 -15.64
N VAL A 655 7.02 9.94 -16.96
CA VAL A 655 7.65 8.94 -17.84
C VAL A 655 9.18 8.97 -17.69
N VAL A 656 9.76 10.12 -17.36
CA VAL A 656 11.21 10.28 -17.22
C VAL A 656 11.65 9.84 -15.83
N GLY A 657 10.98 10.35 -14.80
CA GLY A 657 11.33 10.07 -13.40
C GLY A 657 10.77 8.76 -12.84
N GLY A 658 9.81 8.15 -13.51
CA GLY A 658 9.14 6.93 -13.03
C GLY A 658 8.20 7.17 -11.84
N ASN A 659 8.11 8.40 -11.32
CA ASN A 659 7.21 8.78 -10.24
C ASN A 659 5.75 8.56 -10.67
N MET A 660 4.93 8.03 -9.77
CA MET A 660 3.53 7.73 -10.05
C MET A 660 2.65 8.14 -8.87
N ASN A 661 1.43 8.59 -9.18
CA ASN A 661 0.38 8.80 -8.20
C ASN A 661 -0.94 8.20 -8.72
N ASN A 662 -1.66 7.53 -7.84
CA ASN A 662 -3.03 7.08 -8.06
C ASN A 662 -3.97 7.88 -7.15
N TYR A 663 -4.92 8.60 -7.75
CA TYR A 663 -5.87 9.45 -7.05
C TYR A 663 -7.30 8.96 -7.31
N GLU A 664 -8.02 8.68 -6.22
CA GLU A 664 -9.42 8.25 -6.28
C GLU A 664 -10.36 9.30 -5.68
N MET A 665 -11.46 9.57 -6.36
CA MET A 665 -12.49 10.51 -5.90
C MET A 665 -13.89 10.09 -6.37
N ALA A 666 -14.89 10.29 -5.52
CA ALA A 666 -16.29 10.13 -5.92
C ALA A 666 -16.75 11.34 -6.73
N LEU A 667 -17.39 11.10 -7.88
CA LEU A 667 -18.03 12.12 -8.71
C LEU A 667 -19.54 12.06 -8.52
N ASN A 668 -20.09 13.15 -7.99
CA ASN A 668 -21.54 13.29 -7.84
C ASN A 668 -22.06 14.23 -8.92
N VAL A 669 -22.39 13.69 -10.09
CA VAL A 669 -22.85 14.47 -11.24
C VAL A 669 -24.30 14.93 -10.98
N PRO A 670 -24.54 16.25 -10.84
CA PRO A 670 -25.86 16.76 -10.48
C PRO A 670 -26.88 16.55 -11.59
N ARG A 671 -28.15 16.38 -11.21
CA ARG A 671 -29.28 16.38 -12.14
C ARG A 671 -29.85 17.79 -12.25
N TYR A 672 -30.08 18.25 -13.48
CA TYR A 672 -30.68 19.53 -13.77
C TYR A 672 -32.09 19.34 -14.32
N ASP A 673 -33.10 19.68 -13.54
CA ASP A 673 -34.50 19.66 -13.97
C ASP A 673 -34.93 21.05 -14.47
N ASP A 674 -35.73 21.13 -15.54
CA ASP A 674 -36.11 22.40 -16.19
C ASP A 674 -37.12 23.25 -15.37
N GLU A 675 -37.75 22.64 -14.37
CA GLU A 675 -38.77 23.29 -13.54
C GLU A 675 -38.17 24.09 -12.37
N ASN A 676 -36.93 23.80 -11.98
CA ASN A 676 -36.28 24.43 -10.83
C ASN A 676 -35.10 25.29 -11.26
N LEU A 677 -34.92 26.41 -10.58
CA LEU A 677 -33.73 27.23 -10.68
C LEU A 677 -32.52 26.36 -10.28
N ALA A 678 -31.50 26.31 -11.13
CA ALA A 678 -30.28 25.53 -10.88
C ALA A 678 -29.03 26.33 -11.23
N SER A 679 -27.88 25.93 -10.68
CA SER A 679 -26.59 26.55 -10.94
C SER A 679 -25.51 25.51 -11.28
N SER A 680 -24.54 25.90 -12.10
CA SER A 680 -23.29 25.14 -12.27
C SER A 680 -22.45 25.19 -11.00
N THR A 681 -21.34 24.46 -10.98
CA THR A 681 -20.28 24.71 -10.00
C THR A 681 -19.77 26.15 -10.13
N VAL A 682 -19.50 26.82 -9.00
CA VAL A 682 -18.82 28.13 -9.00
C VAL A 682 -17.34 27.87 -9.26
N VAL A 683 -16.83 28.35 -10.39
CA VAL A 683 -15.43 28.20 -10.75
C VAL A 683 -14.69 29.50 -10.41
N LEU A 684 -13.78 29.41 -9.44
CA LEU A 684 -12.82 30.49 -9.15
C LEU A 684 -11.65 30.35 -10.12
N ALA A 685 -11.43 31.39 -10.92
CA ALA A 685 -10.48 31.37 -12.03
C ALA A 685 -9.40 32.44 -11.86
N ASP A 686 -8.20 32.15 -12.35
CA ASP A 686 -7.12 33.13 -12.43
C ASP A 686 -7.16 33.92 -13.75
N VAL A 687 -7.67 33.31 -14.82
CA VAL A 687 -7.84 33.92 -16.14
C VAL A 687 -9.25 33.68 -16.64
N ILE A 688 -9.92 34.78 -17.01
CA ILE A 688 -11.20 34.78 -17.74
C ILE A 688 -11.04 35.69 -18.96
N GLU A 689 -10.99 35.09 -20.14
CA GLU A 689 -10.82 35.81 -21.42
C GLU A 689 -11.83 35.34 -22.46
N LYS A 690 -12.28 36.23 -23.35
CA LYS A 690 -13.15 35.82 -24.47
C LYS A 690 -12.32 35.16 -25.57
N VAL A 691 -12.74 33.98 -26.01
CA VAL A 691 -12.11 33.29 -27.15
C VAL A 691 -12.73 33.71 -28.47
N SER A 692 -11.91 33.77 -29.52
CA SER A 692 -12.38 34.04 -30.89
C SER A 692 -13.39 32.98 -31.33
N THR A 693 -14.39 33.37 -32.12
CA THR A 693 -15.46 32.49 -32.62
C THR A 693 -14.95 31.28 -33.42
N ARG A 694 -13.71 31.33 -33.94
CA ARG A 694 -13.06 30.22 -34.65
C ARG A 694 -12.47 29.12 -33.75
N SER A 695 -12.35 29.37 -32.44
CA SER A 695 -11.69 28.47 -31.48
C SER A 695 -12.62 28.00 -30.35
N ILE A 696 -13.94 28.18 -30.53
CA ILE A 696 -14.95 27.68 -29.59
C ILE A 696 -14.90 26.14 -29.59
N GLY A 697 -14.62 25.54 -28.44
CA GLY A 697 -14.54 24.08 -28.25
C GLY A 697 -13.20 23.44 -28.60
N ALA A 698 -12.22 24.20 -29.13
CA ALA A 698 -10.90 23.70 -29.48
C ALA A 698 -9.81 24.36 -28.61
N GLY A 699 -9.60 23.83 -27.42
CA GLY A 699 -8.54 24.26 -26.50
C GLY A 699 -8.80 23.85 -25.06
N GLN A 700 -7.73 23.67 -24.27
CA GLN A 700 -7.87 23.49 -22.82
C GLN A 700 -8.47 24.73 -22.16
N PHE A 701 -9.30 24.53 -21.13
CA PHE A 701 -9.92 25.60 -20.35
C PHE A 701 -10.96 26.44 -21.11
N VAL A 702 -11.51 25.96 -22.22
CA VAL A 702 -12.54 26.69 -22.99
C VAL A 702 -13.94 26.25 -22.57
N LEU A 703 -14.67 27.15 -21.92
CA LEU A 703 -16.07 26.98 -21.50
C LEU A 703 -16.96 27.90 -22.34
N GLY A 704 -17.60 27.33 -23.36
CA GLY A 704 -18.45 28.08 -24.29
C GLY A 704 -17.65 29.13 -25.07
N SER A 705 -17.94 30.42 -24.82
CA SER A 705 -17.28 31.55 -25.51
C SER A 705 -16.11 32.16 -24.73
N SER A 706 -15.77 31.58 -23.58
CA SER A 706 -14.76 32.12 -22.67
C SER A 706 -13.73 31.05 -22.32
N LYS A 707 -12.46 31.45 -22.23
CA LYS A 707 -11.40 30.68 -21.61
C LYS A 707 -11.41 30.96 -20.12
N VAL A 708 -11.63 29.94 -19.32
CA VAL A 708 -11.76 29.99 -17.86
C VAL A 708 -10.79 28.98 -17.28
N ARG A 709 -9.67 29.47 -16.74
CA ARG A 709 -8.68 28.60 -16.10
C ARG A 709 -8.93 28.57 -14.59
N PRO A 710 -9.36 27.42 -14.03
CA PRO A 710 -9.66 27.30 -12.61
C PRO A 710 -8.38 27.34 -11.79
N ARG A 711 -8.49 27.80 -10.54
CA ARG A 711 -7.38 27.83 -9.58
C ARG A 711 -7.63 26.85 -8.45
N LEU A 712 -6.86 25.77 -8.41
CA LEU A 712 -7.09 24.61 -7.52
C LEU A 712 -6.51 24.77 -6.11
N ASP A 713 -5.66 25.77 -5.86
CA ASP A 713 -5.13 26.06 -4.53
C ASP A 713 -5.99 27.05 -3.74
N ASP A 714 -7.07 27.55 -4.34
CA ASP A 714 -7.98 28.57 -3.81
C ASP A 714 -7.26 29.79 -3.22
N THR A 715 -5.99 30.01 -3.56
CA THR A 715 -5.11 30.97 -2.90
C THR A 715 -4.70 32.05 -3.87
N PHE A 716 -5.16 33.27 -3.62
CA PHE A 716 -4.92 34.43 -4.48
C PHE A 716 -3.96 35.40 -3.80
N ARG A 717 -3.09 36.03 -4.59
CA ARG A 717 -2.27 37.13 -4.08
C ARG A 717 -3.11 38.40 -3.99
N TYR A 718 -2.73 39.28 -3.09
CA TYR A 718 -3.41 40.55 -2.87
C TYR A 718 -3.43 41.48 -4.11
N ASP A 719 -2.43 41.38 -4.99
CA ASP A 719 -2.31 42.14 -6.24
C ASP A 719 -3.00 41.47 -7.45
N GLU A 720 -3.55 40.26 -7.26
CA GLU A 720 -4.24 39.53 -8.32
C GLU A 720 -5.73 39.86 -8.39
N LYS A 721 -6.32 39.63 -9.56
CA LYS A 721 -7.78 39.70 -9.77
C LYS A 721 -8.34 38.29 -9.74
N MET A 722 -9.34 38.05 -8.92
CA MET A 722 -10.04 36.77 -8.85
C MET A 722 -11.19 36.74 -9.86
N GLY A 723 -11.16 35.79 -10.79
CA GLY A 723 -12.26 35.52 -11.70
C GLY A 723 -13.34 34.67 -11.05
N ILE A 724 -14.60 35.04 -11.27
CA ILE A 724 -15.78 34.27 -10.86
C ILE A 724 -16.52 33.88 -12.14
N TYR A 725 -16.64 32.57 -12.36
CA TYR A 725 -17.41 32.00 -13.45
C TYR A 725 -18.53 31.10 -12.91
N LEU A 726 -19.77 31.39 -13.31
CA LEU A 726 -20.94 30.60 -12.92
C LEU A 726 -22.01 30.64 -14.04
N GLN A 727 -22.65 29.52 -14.31
CA GLN A 727 -23.84 29.46 -15.15
C GLN A 727 -25.08 29.18 -14.30
N LEU A 728 -26.14 29.93 -14.58
CA LEU A 728 -27.44 29.83 -13.92
C LEU A 728 -28.47 29.40 -14.96
N TYR A 729 -29.36 28.48 -14.58
CA TYR A 729 -30.29 27.82 -15.49
C TYR A 729 -31.73 27.96 -15.01
N ASN A 730 -32.66 27.95 -15.98
CA ASN A 730 -34.11 27.83 -15.78
C ASN A 730 -34.77 28.99 -15.00
N PHE A 731 -34.47 30.23 -15.38
CA PHE A 731 -35.23 31.39 -14.91
C PHE A 731 -36.62 31.43 -15.54
N SER A 732 -37.58 31.94 -14.79
CA SER A 732 -38.89 32.23 -15.36
C SER A 732 -38.82 33.47 -16.26
N PRO A 733 -39.18 33.37 -17.55
CA PRO A 733 -39.24 34.53 -18.42
C PRO A 733 -40.38 35.46 -17.98
N ASP A 734 -40.14 36.76 -18.09
CA ASP A 734 -41.19 37.77 -17.96
C ASP A 734 -42.09 37.78 -19.23
N GLU A 735 -43.42 37.82 -19.06
CA GLU A 735 -44.41 37.67 -20.14
C GLU A 735 -44.28 38.74 -21.24
N LYS A 736 -43.71 39.92 -20.91
CA LYS A 736 -43.56 41.04 -21.86
C LYS A 736 -42.19 41.13 -22.50
N THR A 737 -41.13 40.78 -21.77
CA THR A 737 -39.75 41.02 -22.22
C THR A 737 -39.00 39.75 -22.62
N GLN A 738 -39.55 38.56 -22.31
CA GLN A 738 -38.90 37.25 -22.43
C GLN A 738 -37.50 37.16 -21.77
N LYS A 739 -37.15 38.17 -20.97
CA LYS A 739 -35.89 38.24 -20.23
C LYS A 739 -36.09 37.65 -18.83
N PRO A 740 -35.04 37.10 -18.22
CA PRO A 740 -35.10 36.61 -16.84
C PRO A 740 -35.32 37.75 -15.85
N ASN A 741 -36.25 37.59 -14.91
CA ASN A 741 -36.50 38.55 -13.84
C ASN A 741 -35.97 38.01 -12.49
N GLY A 742 -34.72 38.34 -12.18
CA GLY A 742 -34.09 37.94 -10.93
C GLY A 742 -32.93 38.84 -10.53
N THR A 743 -32.45 38.65 -9.31
CA THR A 743 -31.33 39.38 -8.72
C THR A 743 -30.26 38.43 -8.21
N ILE A 744 -29.00 38.84 -8.32
CA ILE A 744 -27.84 38.15 -7.75
C ILE A 744 -27.21 39.07 -6.72
N GLU A 745 -27.14 38.63 -5.47
CA GLU A 745 -26.43 39.29 -4.38
C GLU A 745 -25.11 38.55 -4.13
N TYR A 746 -23.99 39.24 -4.27
CA TYR A 746 -22.65 38.72 -4.05
C TYR A 746 -22.17 39.19 -2.67
N GLU A 747 -21.98 38.26 -1.76
CA GLU A 747 -21.46 38.52 -0.41
C GLU A 747 -20.09 37.86 -0.24
N VAL A 748 -19.08 38.63 0.16
CA VAL A 748 -17.78 38.08 0.60
C VAL A 748 -17.70 38.20 2.11
N VAL A 749 -17.56 37.06 2.76
CA VAL A 749 -17.59 36.94 4.22
C VAL A 749 -16.27 36.40 4.73
N ARG A 750 -15.70 36.99 5.78
CA ARG A 750 -14.49 36.47 6.44
C ARG A 750 -14.81 35.19 7.22
N THR A 751 -14.10 34.11 6.93
CA THR A 751 -14.28 32.82 7.59
C THR A 751 -13.79 32.92 9.05
N GLY A 752 -14.69 32.70 10.01
CA GLY A 752 -14.41 32.79 11.45
C GLY A 752 -15.12 33.95 12.16
N THR A 753 -15.12 35.15 11.59
CA THR A 753 -15.80 36.33 12.18
C THR A 753 -17.18 36.62 11.58
N ASN A 754 -17.53 35.98 10.44
CA ASN A 754 -18.74 36.27 9.66
C ASN A 754 -18.89 37.74 9.25
N GLU A 755 -17.79 38.50 9.25
CA GLU A 755 -17.78 39.90 8.85
C GLU A 755 -17.97 40.02 7.32
N LYS A 756 -18.94 40.82 6.89
CA LYS A 756 -19.22 41.09 5.48
C LYS A 756 -18.29 42.19 4.98
N ILE A 757 -17.40 41.85 4.05
CA ILE A 757 -16.40 42.78 3.51
C ILE A 757 -16.92 43.44 2.24
N PHE A 758 -17.60 42.67 1.40
CA PHE A 758 -18.25 43.17 0.19
C PHE A 758 -19.68 42.65 0.10
N ASN A 759 -20.60 43.55 -0.24
CA ASN A 759 -21.94 43.21 -0.70
C ASN A 759 -22.23 44.01 -1.98
N PHE A 760 -22.59 43.32 -3.05
CA PHE A 760 -23.02 43.93 -4.31
C PHE A 760 -24.25 43.19 -4.85
N THR A 761 -25.27 43.92 -5.29
CA THR A 761 -26.46 43.34 -5.91
C THR A 761 -26.55 43.74 -7.38
N GLU A 762 -26.79 42.76 -8.25
CA GLU A 762 -26.93 42.96 -9.69
C GLU A 762 -28.25 42.37 -10.20
N GLU A 763 -28.87 43.03 -11.17
CA GLU A 763 -30.04 42.51 -11.87
C GLU A 763 -29.63 41.64 -13.04
N ILE A 764 -30.21 40.45 -13.12
CA ILE A 764 -29.85 39.42 -14.11
C ILE A 764 -30.10 39.91 -15.54
N ALA A 765 -31.12 40.73 -15.75
CA ALA A 765 -31.47 41.31 -17.04
C ALA A 765 -30.38 42.22 -17.65
N LYS A 766 -29.41 42.69 -16.84
CA LYS A 766 -28.30 43.56 -17.27
C LYS A 766 -27.05 42.77 -17.70
N LEU A 767 -27.03 41.45 -17.49
CA LEU A 767 -25.88 40.61 -17.86
C LEU A 767 -25.85 40.34 -19.39
N PRO A 768 -24.66 40.38 -20.01
CA PRO A 768 -24.51 40.14 -21.45
C PRO A 768 -24.86 38.68 -21.78
N GLY A 769 -25.74 38.46 -22.76
CA GLY A 769 -26.19 37.13 -23.17
C GLY A 769 -27.21 36.47 -22.24
N ALA A 770 -27.83 37.22 -21.32
CA ALA A 770 -28.85 36.70 -20.42
C ALA A 770 -30.11 36.25 -21.17
N SER A 771 -30.42 34.95 -21.08
CA SER A 771 -31.67 34.35 -21.54
C SER A 771 -32.40 33.70 -20.36
N ALA A 772 -33.70 33.45 -20.50
CA ALA A 772 -34.45 32.76 -19.45
C ALA A 772 -33.94 31.32 -19.21
N GLN A 773 -33.39 30.66 -20.22
CA GLN A 773 -32.87 29.29 -20.10
C GLN A 773 -31.48 29.26 -19.46
N GLN A 774 -30.61 30.21 -19.80
CA GLN A 774 -29.24 30.25 -19.34
C GLN A 774 -28.74 31.69 -19.21
N VAL A 775 -28.07 31.96 -18.08
CA VAL A 775 -27.34 33.19 -17.81
C VAL A 775 -25.93 32.83 -17.38
N THR A 776 -24.92 33.45 -17.99
CA THR A 776 -23.52 33.25 -17.63
C THR A 776 -23.03 34.48 -16.85
N VAL A 777 -22.48 34.25 -15.67
CA VAL A 777 -21.85 35.25 -14.81
C VAL A 777 -20.35 35.13 -15.00
N GLU A 778 -19.73 36.21 -15.49
CA GLU A 778 -18.29 36.32 -15.67
C GLU A 778 -17.86 37.65 -15.04
N LYS A 779 -17.16 37.59 -13.91
CA LYS A 779 -16.73 38.79 -13.17
C LYS A 779 -15.28 38.67 -12.74
N LEU A 780 -14.61 39.81 -12.62
CA LEU A 780 -13.26 39.92 -12.07
C LEU A 780 -13.34 40.78 -10.81
N LEU A 781 -12.97 40.22 -9.68
CA LEU A 781 -12.94 40.90 -8.39
C LEU A 781 -11.48 41.28 -8.05
N PRO A 782 -11.12 42.57 -7.99
CA PRO A 782 -9.81 43.00 -7.49
C PRO A 782 -9.74 42.77 -5.97
N LEU A 783 -8.65 42.15 -5.51
CA LEU A 783 -8.47 41.79 -4.10
C LEU A 783 -7.69 42.84 -3.28
N GLU A 784 -7.31 43.96 -3.90
CA GLU A 784 -6.56 45.08 -3.28
C GLU A 784 -7.24 45.70 -2.05
N LYS A 785 -8.50 45.40 -1.76
CA LYS A 785 -9.22 45.92 -0.59
C LYS A 785 -9.55 44.84 0.45
N VAL A 786 -9.09 43.63 0.22
CA VAL A 786 -9.33 42.46 1.09
C VAL A 786 -8.04 42.19 1.85
N GLU A 787 -8.11 42.22 3.19
CA GLU A 787 -6.95 41.82 4.01
C GLU A 787 -6.57 40.35 3.76
N PRO A 788 -5.35 39.93 4.09
CA PRO A 788 -5.01 38.51 4.04
C PRO A 788 -5.76 37.69 5.09
N GLY A 789 -6.32 36.57 4.64
CA GLY A 789 -7.24 35.77 5.43
C GLY A 789 -7.98 34.73 4.59
N GLN A 790 -8.86 33.96 5.24
CA GLN A 790 -9.80 33.06 4.57
C GLN A 790 -11.16 33.74 4.42
N TYR A 791 -11.74 33.57 3.23
CA TYR A 791 -12.99 34.19 2.82
C TYR A 791 -13.91 33.17 2.17
N THR A 792 -15.21 33.44 2.25
CA THR A 792 -16.25 32.67 1.58
C THR A 792 -17.07 33.63 0.72
N LEU A 793 -17.07 33.40 -0.59
CA LEU A 793 -17.98 34.01 -1.54
C LEU A 793 -19.33 33.29 -1.45
N LYS A 794 -20.39 34.01 -1.14
CA LYS A 794 -21.78 33.55 -1.20
C LYS A 794 -22.51 34.33 -2.27
N MET A 795 -23.13 33.64 -3.20
CA MET A 795 -23.90 34.25 -4.27
C MET A 795 -25.36 33.88 -4.10
N LYS A 796 -26.19 34.79 -3.59
CA LYS A 796 -27.62 34.56 -3.42
C LYS A 796 -28.35 34.99 -4.69
N VAL A 797 -28.85 34.01 -5.42
CA VAL A 797 -29.61 34.18 -6.66
C VAL A 797 -31.08 34.02 -6.35
N THR A 798 -31.89 35.04 -6.63
CA THR A 798 -33.35 35.01 -6.40
C THR A 798 -34.08 35.22 -7.71
N ASP A 799 -34.93 34.25 -8.09
CA ASP A 799 -35.94 34.41 -9.15
C ASP A 799 -37.19 35.05 -8.54
N ARG A 800 -37.53 36.27 -8.99
CA ARG A 800 -38.66 37.04 -8.46
C ARG A 800 -40.02 36.51 -8.92
N ASN A 801 -40.06 35.78 -10.02
CA ASN A 801 -41.30 35.26 -10.60
C ASN A 801 -41.69 33.92 -9.94
N ARG A 802 -40.71 33.05 -9.66
CA ARG A 802 -40.93 31.75 -8.97
C ARG A 802 -40.72 31.78 -7.45
N ASN A 803 -40.24 32.89 -6.88
CA ASN A 803 -39.82 32.98 -5.47
C ASN A 803 -38.81 31.90 -5.05
N GLN A 804 -38.01 31.39 -5.99
CA GLN A 804 -36.96 30.42 -5.71
C GLN A 804 -35.65 31.16 -5.43
N THR A 805 -34.88 30.68 -4.45
CA THR A 805 -33.56 31.22 -4.12
C THR A 805 -32.52 30.12 -4.10
N LEU A 806 -31.39 30.34 -4.76
CA LEU A 806 -30.19 29.52 -4.69
C LEU A 806 -29.07 30.30 -4.02
N THR A 807 -28.23 29.62 -3.25
CA THR A 807 -27.07 30.27 -2.61
C THR A 807 -25.77 29.48 -2.87
N PRO A 808 -25.26 29.44 -4.13
CA PRO A 808 -23.94 28.90 -4.40
C PRO A 808 -22.85 29.59 -3.58
N THR A 809 -21.90 28.80 -3.07
CA THR A 809 -20.79 29.29 -2.23
C THR A 809 -19.45 28.73 -2.69
N ALA A 810 -18.38 29.53 -2.57
CA ALA A 810 -17.01 29.10 -2.82
C ALA A 810 -16.07 29.71 -1.76
N THR A 811 -15.05 28.97 -1.34
CA THR A 811 -14.05 29.43 -0.36
C THR A 811 -12.75 29.82 -1.05
N PHE A 812 -12.10 30.87 -0.56
CA PHE A 812 -10.79 31.29 -1.06
C PHE A 812 -9.94 31.92 0.04
N ARG A 813 -8.62 31.95 -0.18
CA ARG A 813 -7.64 32.54 0.72
C ARG A 813 -6.88 33.66 0.02
N VAL A 814 -6.66 34.76 0.73
CA VAL A 814 -5.82 35.87 0.28
C VAL A 814 -4.52 35.88 1.07
N ILE A 815 -3.38 36.00 0.39
CA ILE A 815 -2.04 36.05 1.00
C ILE A 815 -1.28 37.34 0.62
N TYR A 816 -0.37 37.78 1.50
CA TYR A 816 0.64 38.77 1.16
C TYR A 816 1.68 38.17 0.21
N ASN A 817 2.41 39.05 -0.48
CA ASN A 817 3.44 38.68 -1.45
C ASN A 817 4.58 37.84 -0.88
#